data_AF-A0A8T9C2C9-F1
#
_entry.id   AF-A0A8T9C2C9-F1
#
_cell.length_a   1.000
_cell.length_b   1.000
_cell.length_c   1.000
_cell.angle_alpha   90.00
_cell.angle_beta   90.00
_cell.angle_gamma   90.00
#
_symmetry.space_group_name_H-M   'P 1'
#
loop_
_entity.id
_entity.type
_entity.pdbx_description
1 polymer ?
#
loop_
_entity_poly.entity_id
_entity_poly.type
_entity_poly.pdbx_seq_one_letter_code
_entity_poly.pdbx_strand_id
1 'polypeptide(L)'
;MVSKTLRAGMTLALISLSSAWQKPTVNASQILESQTLHTPYPYEFPVLQNGSNANNGQFPMPLCRGFKLEEASIDQLQQAMSNGTLTSVQMVLCYLKRVYQTDEYIQAVMEINPDMLDIAEALDIERSQGHVRGPLHGIPFLVKDNIGTKDKVETTAGSWMLLGSVIPRDAHVVHLLREAGAVLMGHATLSEWADMRSNSYSEGYSARGGQARSPYNLTTNPGGSSSGSAGAVSANLVPFALGTETDGSVINPAERNALVGIKPTVGLTSRAGVIPESHNQDTVGCLTKTVRDGAYCLDAIYGPDPRDNYTLIQQAPAGGYAQFLTNKGALKGATFGIPWLSFWQWASEDQVQQLLELIDLIESAGATIINGTELPHWETIVSPNGWDWDYGGTRGFPNESEYTYVKSDFYNDIAAYLAELNNTAIRSLEDIVQYNIDNVGSEGGIPNVHPAFKSGQDGFNASLATGGVMDQTYWEALSFCHRTTREEGIDAALFSNGTNLNALLVPPDVGQTYQIAAQAGYPMVTLPAGVSAETGMPFGLALMGTAWSEASLIKYASAIEDLQVESGTKYKRTSPLWLDYRTVERSNICIMTGPEASGQASLPTSNSTKAYWHRDPSKVLFGHRTTPTLPTKADVIIIGSGISGASAARYLREDAQGKDLNIVMLEAREACWGATGRNGGHCQPQIYNPDPEISAFELRNYQTIKALVEKHSIPCEWRSVPGCHAYFDNAMFANSLTVVETLLRSHPELGELIKVLTKDSTSPSLADLRVPTAAGAFLQTHAASLWPYKLVSWMLEDLLTSNATSKAKGSFNLQTNTPATHLQQSPDKKSWIVHTPRGMLAAPKVLLTTNGYTSHLLPAFSEPFVPVRGEMSALVSPESTGEKNKLEYTYGFMGNDEQDIDHDDYLIQRPFSDSGGGELMFGGGRSLAADSGLGVSDDSALDPPAAAYLRRSLNTLLHLNPENPEEELEATYEWSGIMGYSRDGHPWVGQVGEEMGGGEGLWICAGYTGHGMPNACLSGNAVAEMMM
;
A
#
# COMPACT_ATOMS: atom_id res chain seq x y z
N MET A 1 26.63 69.43 23.88
CA MET A 1 27.17 69.77 25.22
C MET A 1 26.06 69.50 26.23
N VAL A 2 26.04 68.31 26.85
CA VAL A 2 26.56 68.06 28.22
C VAL A 2 25.67 68.79 29.23
N SER A 3 24.81 68.13 30.02
CA SER A 3 25.08 67.52 31.35
C SER A 3 23.84 67.85 32.22
N LYS A 4 23.34 67.11 33.21
CA LYS A 4 23.67 65.87 33.91
C LYS A 4 22.47 65.58 34.84
N THR A 5 22.31 64.29 35.19
CA THR A 5 21.86 63.74 36.49
C THR A 5 20.44 63.98 37.03
N LEU A 6 19.62 62.92 36.96
CA LEU A 6 18.75 62.31 37.99
C LEU A 6 18.40 60.91 37.44
N ARG A 7 18.31 59.78 38.15
CA ARG A 7 18.18 59.46 39.58
C ARG A 7 18.60 57.99 39.75
N ALA A 8 19.35 57.70 40.82
CA ALA A 8 19.73 56.35 41.23
C ALA A 8 18.61 55.71 42.07
N GLY A 9 18.41 54.40 41.91
CA GLY A 9 17.47 53.61 42.70
C GLY A 9 17.32 52.17 42.20
N MET A 10 18.42 51.41 42.22
CA MET A 10 18.54 49.94 42.44
C MET A 10 19.70 49.40 41.60
N THR A 11 20.87 49.41 42.22
CA THR A 11 22.15 48.96 41.68
C THR A 11 22.43 47.57 42.24
N LEU A 12 22.47 46.54 41.40
CA LEU A 12 23.42 45.40 41.49
C LEU A 12 23.22 44.47 40.28
N ALA A 13 24.35 44.05 39.71
CA ALA A 13 24.54 43.12 38.59
C ALA A 13 24.43 43.68 37.15
N LEU A 14 25.46 44.44 36.74
CA LEU A 14 25.91 44.54 35.35
C LEU A 14 27.44 44.50 35.31
N ILE A 15 28.02 43.32 35.58
CA ILE A 15 29.34 42.87 35.10
C ILE A 15 29.24 41.34 34.92
N SER A 16 28.73 40.90 33.76
CA SER A 16 29.03 39.60 33.11
C SER A 16 28.13 39.39 31.88
N LEU A 17 28.24 40.25 30.86
CA LEU A 17 27.57 40.06 29.57
C LEU A 17 28.57 40.29 28.44
N SER A 18 29.53 39.38 28.33
CA SER A 18 30.39 39.21 27.15
C SER A 18 31.08 37.84 27.17
N SER A 19 30.30 36.74 27.24
CA SER A 19 30.75 35.37 26.90
C SER A 19 29.61 34.36 27.14
N ALA A 20 28.64 34.27 26.23
CA ALA A 20 27.67 33.16 26.20
C ALA A 20 27.02 33.04 24.82
N TRP A 21 27.84 32.80 23.81
CA TRP A 21 27.43 32.19 22.55
C TRP A 21 28.36 31.00 22.32
N GLN A 22 28.12 29.92 23.05
CA GLN A 22 28.60 28.60 22.68
C GLN A 22 27.36 27.80 22.25
N LYS A 23 27.40 27.36 20.99
CA LYS A 23 26.46 26.41 20.39
C LYS A 23 26.24 25.22 21.34
N PRO A 24 25.04 24.64 21.44
CA PRO A 24 24.92 23.32 22.03
C PRO A 24 25.65 22.33 21.10
N THR A 25 26.77 21.81 21.56
CA THR A 25 27.38 20.61 20.99
C THR A 25 26.47 19.44 21.34
N VAL A 26 25.66 19.02 20.38
CA VAL A 26 24.89 17.78 20.48
C VAL A 26 25.90 16.63 20.47
N ASN A 27 25.97 15.91 21.58
CA ASN A 27 26.89 14.81 21.78
C ASN A 27 26.33 13.57 21.07
N ALA A 28 27.07 12.99 20.14
CA ALA A 28 26.64 11.87 19.30
C ALA A 28 26.19 10.63 20.10
N SER A 29 26.57 10.51 21.38
CA SER A 29 26.19 9.39 22.25
C SER A 29 24.75 9.43 22.76
N GLN A 30 24.09 10.60 22.81
CA GLN A 30 22.67 10.68 23.23
C GLN A 30 21.69 10.35 22.09
N ILE A 31 22.14 10.48 20.85
CA ILE A 31 21.38 10.09 19.65
C ILE A 31 21.35 8.55 19.51
N LEU A 32 22.43 7.87 19.92
CA LEU A 32 22.53 6.40 19.87
C LEU A 32 21.60 5.66 20.86
N GLU A 33 21.36 6.19 22.07
CA GLU A 33 20.48 5.51 23.04
C GLU A 33 18.98 5.69 22.74
N SER A 34 18.60 6.71 21.97
CA SER A 34 17.21 6.91 21.51
C SER A 34 16.88 6.17 20.20
N GLN A 35 17.80 5.37 19.66
CA GLN A 35 17.74 4.80 18.31
C GLN A 35 17.57 3.28 18.28
N THR A 36 17.46 2.61 19.43
CA THR A 36 17.11 1.18 19.47
C THR A 36 15.59 1.04 19.39
N LEU A 37 15.08 0.79 18.18
CA LEU A 37 13.69 0.37 17.94
C LEU A 37 13.52 -1.09 18.38
N HIS A 38 12.87 -1.30 19.52
CA HIS A 38 12.55 -2.64 20.06
C HIS A 38 11.20 -3.18 19.58
N THR A 39 10.48 -2.45 18.73
CA THR A 39 9.14 -2.83 18.26
C THR A 39 8.89 -2.22 16.88
N PRO A 40 8.51 -3.00 15.85
CA PRO A 40 8.21 -2.49 14.51
C PRO A 40 6.90 -1.67 14.49
N TYR A 41 6.78 -0.74 13.55
CA TYR A 41 5.59 0.10 13.38
C TYR A 41 4.35 -0.74 13.00
N PRO A 42 3.15 -0.44 13.56
CA PRO A 42 1.89 -1.09 13.21
C PRO A 42 1.44 -0.69 11.80
N TYR A 43 0.91 -1.67 11.07
CA TYR A 43 0.43 -1.56 9.69
C TYR A 43 -0.80 -0.62 9.61
N GLU A 44 -0.70 0.45 8.82
CA GLU A 44 -1.85 1.28 8.42
C GLU A 44 -2.25 0.92 6.98
N PHE A 45 -3.38 0.25 6.80
CA PHE A 45 -3.94 -0.04 5.47
C PHE A 45 -4.62 1.22 4.88
N PRO A 46 -4.54 1.45 3.55
CA PRO A 46 -5.08 2.65 2.92
C PRO A 46 -6.55 2.52 2.53
N VAL A 47 -7.23 3.66 2.67
CA VAL A 47 -8.61 3.94 2.27
C VAL A 47 -8.83 3.74 0.76
N LEU A 48 -9.68 2.78 0.35
CA LEU A 48 -10.27 2.73 -0.99
C LEU A 48 -11.45 3.70 -1.07
N GLN A 49 -11.22 4.95 -1.50
CA GLN A 49 -12.32 5.88 -1.77
C GLN A 49 -12.97 5.61 -3.13
N ASN A 50 -14.31 5.63 -3.12
CA ASN A 50 -15.17 5.74 -4.30
C ASN A 50 -14.80 6.98 -5.13
N GLY A 51 -14.41 6.73 -6.38
CA GLY A 51 -14.48 7.61 -7.55
C GLY A 51 -14.59 9.12 -7.31
N SER A 52 -13.45 9.79 -7.17
CA SER A 52 -13.32 11.19 -7.59
C SER A 52 -12.11 11.37 -8.51
N ASN A 53 -12.31 10.94 -9.77
CA ASN A 53 -11.48 11.14 -10.97
C ASN A 53 -9.95 11.35 -10.80
N ALA A 54 -9.22 10.24 -10.73
CA ALA A 54 -8.03 9.98 -11.55
C ALA A 54 -7.92 8.45 -11.82
N ASN A 55 -8.31 8.11 -13.07
CA ASN A 55 -8.42 6.80 -13.75
C ASN A 55 -9.59 5.83 -13.40
N ASN A 56 -10.20 5.25 -14.45
CA ASN A 56 -11.17 4.13 -14.41
C ASN A 56 -10.43 2.76 -14.30
N GLY A 57 -9.38 2.69 -13.50
CA GLY A 57 -8.50 1.51 -13.36
C GLY A 57 -8.79 0.70 -12.10
N GLN A 58 -8.16 -0.48 -11.97
CA GLN A 58 -8.32 -1.37 -10.83
C GLN A 58 -7.77 -0.78 -9.52
N PHE A 59 -6.77 0.10 -9.61
CA PHE A 59 -6.20 0.85 -8.49
C PHE A 59 -6.17 2.34 -8.84
N PRO A 60 -7.28 3.10 -8.67
CA PRO A 60 -7.31 4.52 -8.97
C PRO A 60 -6.45 5.32 -7.98
N MET A 61 -5.69 6.30 -8.47
CA MET A 61 -4.88 7.18 -7.62
C MET A 61 -5.65 8.50 -7.44
N PRO A 62 -6.09 8.87 -6.21
CA PRO A 62 -6.86 10.10 -6.00
C PRO A 62 -6.02 11.35 -6.31
N LEU A 63 -6.71 12.47 -6.55
CA LEU A 63 -6.03 13.76 -6.70
C LEU A 63 -5.32 14.14 -5.39
N CYS A 64 -4.04 14.48 -5.48
CA CYS A 64 -3.25 14.99 -4.37
C CYS A 64 -3.51 16.49 -4.23
N ARG A 65 -4.35 16.89 -3.26
CA ARG A 65 -4.74 18.31 -3.05
C ARG A 65 -5.26 18.99 -4.34
N GLY A 66 -5.98 18.24 -5.17
CA GLY A 66 -6.50 18.72 -6.45
C GLY A 66 -5.53 18.63 -7.63
N PHE A 67 -4.30 18.13 -7.43
CA PHE A 67 -3.32 17.86 -8.48
C PHE A 67 -3.27 16.37 -8.84
N LYS A 68 -3.16 16.04 -10.13
CA LYS A 68 -3.04 14.65 -10.60
C LYS A 68 -1.58 14.21 -10.59
N LEU A 69 -1.19 13.36 -9.64
CA LEU A 69 0.18 12.78 -9.56
C LEU A 69 0.42 11.65 -10.55
N GLU A 70 -0.62 10.86 -10.84
CA GLU A 70 -0.54 9.73 -11.77
C GLU A 70 -0.07 10.21 -13.15
N GLU A 71 1.03 9.62 -13.64
CA GLU A 71 1.72 9.99 -14.88
C GLU A 71 2.25 11.44 -14.95
N ALA A 72 2.30 12.17 -13.84
CA ALA A 72 2.91 13.50 -13.83
C ALA A 72 4.42 13.42 -14.08
N SER A 73 4.94 14.33 -14.92
CA SER A 73 6.38 14.51 -15.16
C SER A 73 7.02 15.37 -14.06
N ILE A 74 8.35 15.33 -13.94
CA ILE A 74 9.08 16.15 -12.95
C ILE A 74 8.84 17.64 -13.19
N ASP A 75 8.77 18.09 -14.45
CA ASP A 75 8.45 19.48 -14.78
C ASP A 75 7.06 19.90 -14.25
N GLN A 76 6.04 19.04 -14.38
CA GLN A 76 4.69 19.31 -13.88
C GLN A 76 4.66 19.36 -12.35
N LEU A 77 5.40 18.47 -11.69
CA LEU A 77 5.54 18.45 -10.23
C LEU A 77 6.25 19.71 -9.72
N GLN A 78 7.36 20.11 -10.37
CA GLN A 78 8.06 21.36 -10.06
C GLN A 78 7.18 22.59 -10.28
N GLN A 79 6.38 22.61 -11.34
CA GLN A 79 5.45 23.69 -11.61
C GLN A 79 4.36 23.77 -10.53
N ALA A 80 3.79 22.62 -10.12
CA ALA A 80 2.80 22.56 -9.04
C ALA A 80 3.38 23.09 -7.71
N MET A 81 4.62 22.72 -7.39
CA MET A 81 5.30 23.23 -6.19
C MET A 81 5.63 24.72 -6.28
N SER A 82 6.07 25.18 -7.45
CA SER A 82 6.39 26.60 -7.66
C SER A 82 5.17 27.51 -7.59
N ASN A 83 3.99 26.99 -7.97
CA ASN A 83 2.71 27.69 -7.89
C ASN A 83 2.05 27.60 -6.50
N GLY A 84 2.62 26.83 -5.57
CA GLY A 84 2.06 26.59 -4.24
C GLY A 84 0.83 25.68 -4.22
N THR A 85 0.53 24.98 -5.33
CA THR A 85 -0.55 23.99 -5.41
C THR A 85 -0.21 22.73 -4.62
N LEU A 86 1.08 22.41 -4.55
CA LEU A 86 1.61 21.22 -3.89
C LEU A 86 2.89 21.60 -3.12
N THR A 87 3.22 20.89 -2.06
CA THR A 87 4.55 20.95 -1.41
C THR A 87 5.24 19.59 -1.50
N SER A 88 6.55 19.52 -1.24
CA SER A 88 7.30 18.26 -1.21
C SER A 88 6.72 17.30 -0.18
N VAL A 89 6.42 17.77 1.04
CA VAL A 89 5.78 16.94 2.09
C VAL A 89 4.45 16.39 1.61
N GLN A 90 3.61 17.22 1.00
CA GLN A 90 2.30 16.78 0.49
C GLN A 90 2.45 15.75 -0.63
N MET A 91 3.41 15.94 -1.53
CA MET A 91 3.71 15.01 -2.61
C MET A 91 4.18 13.66 -2.07
N VAL A 92 5.12 13.65 -1.12
CA VAL A 92 5.62 12.42 -0.46
C VAL A 92 4.47 11.67 0.21
N LEU A 93 3.62 12.35 0.99
CA LEU A 93 2.48 11.73 1.65
C LEU A 93 1.47 11.11 0.65
N CYS A 94 1.23 11.76 -0.49
CA CYS A 94 0.35 11.22 -1.53
C CYS A 94 0.96 10.02 -2.25
N TYR A 95 2.28 10.02 -2.50
CA TYR A 95 2.98 8.84 -3.02
C TYR A 95 2.99 7.69 -2.01
N LEU A 96 3.15 7.97 -0.72
CA LEU A 96 3.08 6.97 0.35
C LEU A 96 1.70 6.29 0.40
N LYS A 97 0.61 7.06 0.26
CA LYS A 97 -0.74 6.48 0.12
C LYS A 97 -0.84 5.50 -1.07
N ARG A 98 -0.15 5.80 -2.16
CA ARG A 98 -0.11 4.94 -3.35
C ARG A 98 0.74 3.69 -3.13
N VAL A 99 1.86 3.80 -2.40
CA VAL A 99 2.64 2.64 -1.94
C VAL A 99 1.73 1.70 -1.15
N TYR A 100 1.08 2.20 -0.10
CA TYR A 100 0.17 1.39 0.71
C TYR A 100 -0.92 0.72 -0.12
N GLN A 101 -1.42 1.38 -1.17
CA GLN A 101 -2.54 0.88 -1.98
C GLN A 101 -2.14 -0.32 -2.86
N THR A 102 -0.87 -0.40 -3.26
CA THR A 102 -0.47 -1.27 -4.38
C THR A 102 0.72 -2.16 -4.08
N ASP A 103 1.57 -1.80 -3.11
CA ASP A 103 2.84 -2.48 -2.90
C ASP A 103 2.69 -3.86 -2.26
N GLU A 104 1.59 -4.14 -1.56
CA GLU A 104 1.30 -5.52 -1.09
C GLU A 104 1.21 -6.53 -2.26
N TYR A 105 0.81 -6.07 -3.45
CA TYR A 105 0.70 -6.91 -4.65
C TYR A 105 2.03 -7.01 -5.40
N ILE A 106 2.73 -5.88 -5.55
CA ILE A 106 3.93 -5.79 -6.41
C ILE A 106 5.26 -5.91 -5.67
N GLN A 107 5.27 -5.77 -4.35
CA GLN A 107 6.45 -5.85 -3.46
C GLN A 107 7.66 -5.09 -4.03
N ALA A 108 7.41 -3.88 -4.51
CA ALA A 108 8.41 -3.06 -5.17
C ALA A 108 9.26 -2.27 -4.17
N VAL A 109 8.71 -1.92 -3.00
CA VAL A 109 9.43 -1.22 -1.93
C VAL A 109 9.96 -2.22 -0.90
N MET A 110 11.27 -2.19 -0.67
CA MET A 110 11.92 -3.01 0.35
C MET A 110 11.75 -2.38 1.74
N GLU A 111 11.99 -1.06 1.83
CA GLU A 111 11.95 -0.33 3.08
C GLU A 111 11.67 1.15 2.82
N ILE A 112 10.76 1.74 3.60
CA ILE A 112 10.47 3.18 3.55
C ILE A 112 11.44 3.92 4.46
N ASN A 113 11.99 5.03 3.97
CA ASN A 113 12.89 5.88 4.74
C ASN A 113 12.11 6.71 5.77
N PRO A 114 12.32 6.48 7.09
CA PRO A 114 11.60 7.24 8.11
C PRO A 114 12.03 8.72 8.15
N ASP A 115 13.19 9.08 7.58
CA ASP A 115 13.67 10.46 7.51
C ASP A 115 13.03 11.27 6.35
N MET A 116 12.25 10.63 5.46
CA MET A 116 11.75 11.25 4.22
C MET A 116 10.91 12.51 4.42
N LEU A 117 10.10 12.57 5.50
CA LEU A 117 9.23 13.72 5.78
C LEU A 117 10.05 14.91 6.29
N ASP A 118 11.05 14.68 7.13
CA ASP A 118 11.97 15.72 7.61
C ASP A 118 12.79 16.30 6.45
N ILE A 119 13.26 15.42 5.54
CA ILE A 119 13.98 15.84 4.33
C ILE A 119 13.06 16.69 3.42
N ALA A 120 11.82 16.24 3.19
CA ALA A 120 10.85 16.95 2.39
C ALA A 120 10.47 18.32 3.00
N GLU A 121 10.28 18.39 4.32
CA GLU A 121 9.99 19.64 5.02
C GLU A 121 11.16 20.63 4.91
N ALA A 122 12.40 20.15 5.08
CA ALA A 122 13.58 20.99 4.91
C ALA A 122 13.65 21.60 3.49
N LEU A 123 13.33 20.82 2.46
CA LEU A 123 13.32 21.28 1.08
C LEU A 123 12.15 22.23 0.78
N ASP A 124 10.99 22.05 1.42
CA ASP A 124 9.89 23.01 1.37
C ASP A 124 10.28 24.35 2.02
N ILE A 125 11.00 24.32 3.15
CA ILE A 125 11.55 25.51 3.81
C ILE A 125 12.54 26.23 2.89
N GLU A 126 13.49 25.50 2.28
CA GLU A 126 14.44 26.09 1.32
C GLU A 126 13.73 26.76 0.15
N ARG A 127 12.72 26.09 -0.43
CA ARG A 127 11.91 26.65 -1.51
C ARG A 127 11.22 27.94 -1.07
N SER A 128 10.64 27.98 0.12
CA SER A 128 9.98 29.17 0.67
C SER A 128 10.94 30.36 0.87
N GLN A 129 12.23 30.07 1.06
CA GLN A 129 13.30 31.07 1.19
C GLN A 129 13.89 31.48 -0.17
N GLY A 130 13.35 30.97 -1.28
CA GLY A 130 13.84 31.23 -2.63
C GLY A 130 15.09 30.42 -3.00
N HIS A 131 15.43 29.38 -2.23
CA HIS A 131 16.52 28.47 -2.52
C HIS A 131 15.98 27.18 -3.16
N VAL A 132 16.08 27.08 -4.48
CA VAL A 132 15.71 25.88 -5.25
C VAL A 132 16.98 25.34 -5.90
N ARG A 133 17.30 24.07 -5.63
CA ARG A 133 18.57 23.45 -6.02
C ARG A 133 18.62 22.95 -7.47
N GLY A 134 17.45 22.75 -8.09
CA GLY A 134 17.34 22.30 -9.48
C GLY A 134 16.02 21.60 -9.78
N PRO A 135 15.92 20.88 -10.92
CA PRO A 135 14.72 20.14 -11.31
C PRO A 135 14.27 19.06 -10.32
N LEU A 136 15.19 18.52 -9.51
CA LEU A 136 14.89 17.47 -8.53
C LEU A 136 14.56 18.00 -7.13
N HIS A 137 14.54 19.32 -6.92
CA HIS A 137 14.28 19.91 -5.59
C HIS A 137 12.91 19.51 -5.04
N GLY A 138 12.88 18.73 -3.98
CA GLY A 138 11.67 18.20 -3.34
C GLY A 138 11.05 17.00 -4.03
N ILE A 139 11.66 16.44 -5.09
CA ILE A 139 11.12 15.28 -5.83
C ILE A 139 11.51 13.98 -5.11
N PRO A 140 10.55 13.10 -4.78
CA PRO A 140 10.85 11.81 -4.15
C PRO A 140 11.46 10.81 -5.14
N PHE A 141 12.29 9.91 -4.63
CA PHE A 141 12.87 8.80 -5.39
C PHE A 141 13.12 7.58 -4.52
N LEU A 142 13.30 6.42 -5.15
CA LEU A 142 13.82 5.20 -4.53
C LEU A 142 15.19 4.86 -5.09
N VAL A 143 15.99 4.16 -4.30
CA VAL A 143 17.20 3.48 -4.78
C VAL A 143 17.04 1.98 -4.62
N LYS A 144 17.60 1.20 -5.53
CA LYS A 144 17.70 -0.26 -5.37
C LYS A 144 18.44 -0.59 -4.06
N ASP A 145 17.99 -1.61 -3.33
CA ASP A 145 18.52 -1.97 -1.99
C ASP A 145 19.99 -2.48 -1.98
N ASN A 146 20.69 -2.42 -3.11
CA ASN A 146 22.15 -2.57 -3.16
C ASN A 146 22.91 -1.23 -3.16
N ILE A 147 22.23 -0.09 -3.10
CA ILE A 147 22.82 1.26 -3.10
C ILE A 147 22.85 1.79 -1.66
N GLY A 148 24.03 2.10 -1.14
CA GLY A 148 24.20 2.53 0.25
C GLY A 148 23.73 3.96 0.55
N THR A 149 23.12 4.15 1.71
CA THR A 149 22.75 5.46 2.28
C THR A 149 23.03 5.51 3.79
N LYS A 150 23.19 6.71 4.36
CA LYS A 150 23.29 6.97 5.81
C LYS A 150 21.97 7.36 6.45
N ASP A 151 20.89 7.40 5.66
CA ASP A 151 19.55 7.51 6.20
C ASP A 151 19.21 6.24 7.03
N LYS A 152 18.14 6.30 7.82
CA LYS A 152 17.73 5.19 8.69
C LYS A 152 17.00 4.08 7.93
N VAL A 153 17.68 3.50 6.94
CA VAL A 153 17.26 2.34 6.16
C VAL A 153 18.44 1.38 5.98
N GLU A 154 18.14 0.12 5.72
CA GLU A 154 19.13 -0.95 5.56
C GLU A 154 19.53 -1.11 4.09
N THR A 155 20.79 -1.39 3.77
CA THR A 155 21.23 -1.80 2.41
C THR A 155 21.69 -3.24 2.48
N THR A 156 20.89 -4.17 1.96
CA THR A 156 21.13 -5.59 2.19
C THR A 156 21.26 -6.44 0.93
N ALA A 157 21.15 -5.82 -0.25
CA ALA A 157 21.01 -6.54 -1.53
C ALA A 157 19.91 -7.62 -1.48
N GLY A 158 18.86 -7.38 -0.69
CA GLY A 158 17.72 -8.29 -0.52
C GLY A 158 17.95 -9.50 0.41
N SER A 159 19.13 -9.68 0.98
CA SER A 159 19.41 -10.80 1.90
C SER A 159 19.21 -10.39 3.36
N TRP A 160 18.75 -11.31 4.23
CA TRP A 160 18.70 -11.06 5.68
C TRP A 160 20.08 -10.98 6.30
N MET A 161 21.09 -11.54 5.62
CA MET A 161 22.47 -11.62 6.08
C MET A 161 23.10 -10.26 6.40
N LEU A 162 22.77 -9.23 5.62
CA LEU A 162 23.32 -7.89 5.80
C LEU A 162 22.45 -6.99 6.68
N LEU A 163 21.30 -7.48 7.18
CA LEU A 163 20.44 -6.69 8.06
C LEU A 163 21.20 -6.22 9.32
N GLY A 164 21.14 -4.92 9.59
CA GLY A 164 21.84 -4.27 10.71
C GLY A 164 23.28 -3.89 10.40
N SER A 165 23.76 -4.09 9.17
CA SER A 165 25.08 -3.65 8.73
C SER A 165 25.13 -2.12 8.64
N VAL A 166 26.18 -1.52 9.17
CA VAL A 166 26.35 -0.07 9.15
C VAL A 166 27.24 0.36 8.00
N ILE A 167 26.65 1.07 7.04
CA ILE A 167 27.35 1.67 5.91
C ILE A 167 28.16 2.88 6.42
N PRO A 168 29.40 3.07 5.96
CA PRO A 168 30.22 4.18 6.45
C PRO A 168 29.76 5.55 5.92
N ARG A 169 29.13 5.62 4.74
CA ARG A 169 28.75 6.85 4.03
C ARG A 169 27.72 6.59 2.94
N ASP A 170 27.06 7.65 2.45
CA ASP A 170 26.22 7.57 1.25
C ASP A 170 27.03 7.06 0.05
N ALA A 171 26.40 6.23 -0.78
CA ALA A 171 26.86 6.01 -2.14
C ALA A 171 26.96 7.35 -2.87
N HIS A 172 27.93 7.49 -3.77
CA HIS A 172 28.20 8.80 -4.39
C HIS A 172 26.96 9.37 -5.10
N VAL A 173 26.23 8.52 -5.82
CA VAL A 173 25.00 8.89 -6.52
C VAL A 173 23.89 9.38 -5.58
N VAL A 174 23.78 8.81 -4.38
CA VAL A 174 22.81 9.26 -3.34
C VAL A 174 23.23 10.62 -2.80
N HIS A 175 24.54 10.80 -2.53
CA HIS A 175 25.07 12.09 -2.11
C HIS A 175 24.78 13.19 -3.15
N LEU A 176 25.00 12.93 -4.44
CA LEU A 176 24.72 13.91 -5.49
C LEU A 176 23.22 14.20 -5.64
N LEU A 177 22.34 13.20 -5.50
CA LEU A 177 20.88 13.42 -5.48
C LEU A 177 20.44 14.29 -4.30
N ARG A 178 21.07 14.12 -3.13
CA ARG A 178 20.83 14.98 -1.96
C ARG A 178 21.28 16.41 -2.22
N GLU A 179 22.43 16.60 -2.87
CA GLU A 179 22.89 17.93 -3.30
C GLU A 179 21.94 18.55 -4.33
N ALA A 180 21.35 17.76 -5.23
CA ALA A 180 20.31 18.20 -6.17
C ALA A 180 18.94 18.49 -5.51
N GLY A 181 18.80 18.18 -4.22
CA GLY A 181 17.60 18.41 -3.44
C GLY A 181 16.51 17.36 -3.60
N ALA A 182 16.83 16.14 -4.02
CA ALA A 182 15.86 15.05 -4.10
C ALA A 182 15.56 14.45 -2.71
N VAL A 183 14.37 13.86 -2.54
CA VAL A 183 13.92 13.23 -1.29
C VAL A 183 14.05 11.71 -1.40
N LEU A 184 14.96 11.09 -0.65
CA LEU A 184 15.03 9.63 -0.62
C LEU A 184 13.82 9.07 0.14
N MET A 185 12.89 8.44 -0.56
CA MET A 185 11.67 7.87 0.02
C MET A 185 11.91 6.48 0.60
N GLY A 186 12.98 5.79 0.20
CA GLY A 186 13.28 4.44 0.67
C GLY A 186 14.11 3.63 -0.31
N HIS A 187 14.22 2.33 -0.02
CA HIS A 187 14.84 1.34 -0.88
C HIS A 187 13.80 0.54 -1.64
N ALA A 188 14.10 0.24 -2.90
CA ALA A 188 13.33 -0.65 -3.74
C ALA A 188 13.88 -2.08 -3.68
N THR A 189 12.99 -3.06 -3.76
CA THR A 189 13.32 -4.49 -3.85
C THR A 189 14.12 -4.80 -5.11
N LEU A 190 14.86 -5.91 -5.08
CA LEU A 190 15.64 -6.44 -6.17
C LEU A 190 15.60 -7.96 -6.18
N SER A 191 16.04 -8.56 -7.27
CA SER A 191 16.55 -9.92 -7.24
C SER A 191 17.81 -9.99 -6.36
N GLU A 192 17.82 -10.95 -5.44
CA GLU A 192 18.83 -11.02 -4.39
C GLU A 192 20.26 -11.03 -4.95
N TRP A 193 21.15 -10.23 -4.35
CA TRP A 193 22.54 -10.09 -4.79
C TRP A 193 22.71 -9.67 -6.25
N ALA A 194 21.72 -8.93 -6.77
CA ALA A 194 21.69 -8.48 -8.16
C ALA A 194 21.85 -9.63 -9.18
N ASP A 195 21.28 -10.80 -8.88
CA ASP A 195 21.32 -12.05 -9.67
C ASP A 195 22.63 -12.84 -9.67
N MET A 196 23.69 -12.34 -9.03
CA MET A 196 24.99 -13.04 -8.97
C MET A 196 24.93 -14.40 -8.23
N ARG A 197 23.88 -14.62 -7.44
CA ARG A 197 23.78 -15.78 -6.55
C ARG A 197 23.64 -17.12 -7.28
N SER A 198 22.73 -17.20 -8.24
CA SER A 198 22.18 -18.46 -8.77
C SER A 198 21.95 -18.36 -10.27
N ASN A 199 22.12 -19.46 -11.02
CA ASN A 199 21.75 -19.50 -12.45
C ASN A 199 20.31 -19.98 -12.71
N SER A 200 19.59 -20.40 -11.67
CA SER A 200 18.20 -20.85 -11.79
C SER A 200 17.41 -20.40 -10.57
N TYR A 201 16.78 -19.23 -10.71
CA TYR A 201 16.09 -18.51 -9.65
C TYR A 201 14.79 -17.86 -10.16
N SER A 202 14.02 -17.30 -9.23
CA SER A 202 12.85 -16.47 -9.53
C SER A 202 13.29 -15.01 -9.60
N GLU A 203 13.27 -14.45 -10.80
CA GLU A 203 13.60 -13.04 -11.04
C GLU A 203 12.72 -12.10 -10.19
N GLY A 204 13.34 -11.11 -9.54
CA GLY A 204 12.69 -10.18 -8.63
C GLY A 204 12.46 -10.71 -7.20
N TYR A 205 12.89 -11.94 -6.91
CA TYR A 205 12.81 -12.50 -5.55
C TYR A 205 14.06 -12.16 -4.72
N SER A 206 13.83 -11.82 -3.45
CA SER A 206 14.86 -11.83 -2.42
C SER A 206 14.30 -12.32 -1.09
N ALA A 207 15.15 -12.92 -0.25
CA ALA A 207 14.71 -13.45 1.04
C ALA A 207 14.07 -12.38 1.94
N ARG A 208 14.58 -11.14 1.89
CA ARG A 208 14.06 -10.01 2.67
C ARG A 208 12.87 -9.32 2.01
N GLY A 209 12.96 -9.05 0.71
CA GLY A 209 11.97 -8.24 -0.02
C GLY A 209 10.79 -9.03 -0.58
N GLY A 210 10.83 -10.37 -0.51
CA GLY A 210 9.85 -11.22 -1.16
C GLY A 210 9.97 -11.18 -2.68
N GLN A 211 8.85 -11.40 -3.37
CA GLN A 211 8.77 -11.45 -4.83
C GLN A 211 8.25 -10.13 -5.38
N ALA A 212 9.15 -9.30 -5.92
CA ALA A 212 8.76 -8.15 -6.72
C ALA A 212 8.01 -8.60 -7.98
N ARG A 213 6.99 -7.83 -8.41
CA ARG A 213 6.16 -8.14 -9.58
C ARG A 213 5.93 -6.91 -10.44
N SER A 214 5.74 -7.10 -11.75
CA SER A 214 5.39 -6.00 -12.65
C SER A 214 3.92 -5.63 -12.49
N PRO A 215 3.55 -4.36 -12.29
CA PRO A 215 2.16 -3.94 -12.20
C PRO A 215 1.39 -4.12 -13.52
N TYR A 216 2.04 -4.52 -14.62
CA TYR A 216 1.35 -4.90 -15.85
C TYR A 216 0.76 -6.30 -15.79
N ASN A 217 1.54 -7.27 -15.31
CA ASN A 217 1.09 -8.63 -15.09
C ASN A 217 1.85 -9.26 -13.93
N LEU A 218 1.14 -9.54 -12.84
CA LEU A 218 1.72 -10.04 -11.60
C LEU A 218 2.20 -11.50 -11.68
N THR A 219 1.79 -12.27 -12.69
CA THR A 219 2.14 -13.70 -12.80
C THR A 219 3.32 -13.97 -13.72
N THR A 220 3.92 -12.92 -14.29
CA THR A 220 5.01 -13.02 -15.25
C THR A 220 6.29 -12.42 -14.68
N ASN A 221 7.43 -12.78 -15.28
CA ASN A 221 8.74 -12.27 -14.88
C ASN A 221 8.72 -10.71 -14.94
N PRO A 222 9.04 -10.00 -13.84
CA PRO A 222 9.04 -8.53 -13.78
C PRO A 222 10.23 -7.87 -14.49
N GLY A 223 11.19 -8.66 -14.94
CA GLY A 223 12.55 -8.26 -15.24
C GLY A 223 13.37 -8.02 -13.97
N GLY A 224 14.69 -7.93 -14.11
CA GLY A 224 15.57 -7.80 -12.96
C GLY A 224 17.00 -7.53 -13.38
N SER A 225 17.89 -7.27 -12.42
CA SER A 225 17.64 -7.34 -10.98
C SER A 225 17.03 -6.07 -10.35
N SER A 226 16.92 -4.94 -11.07
CA SER A 226 16.30 -3.70 -10.52
C SER A 226 14.76 -3.73 -10.53
N SER A 227 14.17 -4.87 -10.18
CA SER A 227 12.74 -5.17 -10.32
C SER A 227 11.85 -4.21 -9.53
N GLY A 228 12.17 -3.95 -8.27
CA GLY A 228 11.42 -3.02 -7.43
C GLY A 228 11.52 -1.57 -7.92
N SER A 229 12.71 -1.12 -8.34
CA SER A 229 12.88 0.23 -8.90
C SER A 229 11.98 0.45 -10.12
N ALA A 230 11.91 -0.54 -11.02
CA ALA A 230 11.03 -0.47 -12.18
C ALA A 230 9.54 -0.57 -11.80
N GLY A 231 9.17 -1.53 -10.97
CA GLY A 231 7.79 -1.71 -10.51
C GLY A 231 7.25 -0.46 -9.82
N ALA A 232 8.07 0.17 -8.97
CA ALA A 232 7.71 1.36 -8.23
C ALA A 232 7.44 2.57 -9.13
N VAL A 233 8.34 2.87 -10.08
CA VAL A 233 8.13 3.98 -11.03
C VAL A 233 6.94 3.69 -11.94
N SER A 234 6.80 2.44 -12.40
CA SER A 234 5.70 2.03 -13.28
C SER A 234 4.33 2.15 -12.62
N ALA A 235 4.21 1.76 -11.35
CA ALA A 235 2.99 1.87 -10.55
C ALA A 235 2.70 3.29 -10.02
N ASN A 236 3.53 4.29 -10.37
CA ASN A 236 3.48 5.66 -9.85
C ASN A 236 3.66 5.73 -8.32
N LEU A 237 4.55 4.91 -7.75
CA LEU A 237 4.97 5.03 -6.34
C LEU A 237 5.97 6.16 -6.14
N VAL A 238 6.82 6.41 -7.14
CA VAL A 238 7.74 7.56 -7.21
C VAL A 238 7.92 8.04 -8.66
N PRO A 239 8.29 9.30 -8.89
CA PRO A 239 8.58 9.83 -10.23
C PRO A 239 9.76 9.17 -10.93
N PHE A 240 10.80 8.79 -10.19
CA PHE A 240 11.99 8.10 -10.70
C PHE A 240 12.62 7.22 -9.62
N ALA A 241 13.46 6.28 -10.06
CA ALA A 241 14.26 5.45 -9.18
C ALA A 241 15.64 5.17 -9.78
N LEU A 242 16.60 4.84 -8.93
CA LEU A 242 17.90 4.32 -9.34
C LEU A 242 17.87 2.79 -9.38
N GLY A 243 18.53 2.23 -10.38
CA GLY A 243 18.86 0.81 -10.49
C GLY A 243 20.35 0.64 -10.74
N THR A 244 20.80 -0.62 -10.76
CA THR A 244 22.17 -0.97 -11.11
C THR A 244 22.14 -1.99 -12.23
N GLU A 245 23.08 -1.88 -13.17
CA GLU A 245 23.23 -2.84 -14.25
C GLU A 245 24.66 -3.37 -14.32
N THR A 246 24.76 -4.69 -14.25
CA THR A 246 25.95 -5.47 -14.61
C THR A 246 25.70 -6.09 -15.97
N ASP A 247 24.55 -6.76 -16.14
CA ASP A 247 24.02 -7.18 -17.43
C ASP A 247 22.48 -7.11 -17.40
N GLY A 248 21.90 -6.23 -18.21
CA GLY A 248 20.44 -6.07 -18.35
C GLY A 248 19.68 -5.46 -17.17
N SER A 249 20.29 -5.41 -15.99
CA SER A 249 19.60 -5.10 -14.73
C SER A 249 19.00 -3.69 -14.57
N VAL A 250 19.12 -2.80 -15.56
CA VAL A 250 18.34 -1.55 -15.71
C VAL A 250 17.46 -1.61 -16.96
N ILE A 251 17.99 -2.03 -18.10
CA ILE A 251 17.27 -2.07 -19.38
C ILE A 251 16.12 -3.09 -19.38
N ASN A 252 16.37 -4.30 -18.90
CA ASN A 252 15.40 -5.40 -18.82
C ASN A 252 14.21 -5.07 -17.89
N PRO A 253 14.39 -4.65 -16.62
CA PRO A 253 13.25 -4.28 -15.80
C PRO A 253 12.57 -3.00 -16.31
N ALA A 254 13.28 -2.05 -16.92
CA ALA A 254 12.63 -0.85 -17.49
C ALA A 254 11.67 -1.20 -18.64
N GLU A 255 12.12 -2.01 -19.61
CA GLU A 255 11.32 -2.33 -20.79
C GLU A 255 10.09 -3.20 -20.44
N ARG A 256 10.24 -4.16 -19.52
CA ARG A 256 9.14 -5.00 -18.98
C ARG A 256 8.15 -4.25 -18.09
N ASN A 257 8.45 -3.00 -17.74
CA ASN A 257 7.58 -2.15 -16.93
C ASN A 257 7.14 -0.88 -17.66
N ALA A 258 7.29 -0.84 -18.99
CA ALA A 258 6.96 0.30 -19.86
C ALA A 258 7.62 1.61 -19.40
N LEU A 259 8.89 1.56 -19.03
CA LEU A 259 9.68 2.70 -18.60
C LEU A 259 10.79 3.06 -19.60
N VAL A 260 11.28 4.28 -19.45
CA VAL A 260 12.57 4.68 -19.98
C VAL A 260 13.65 4.21 -19.01
N GLY A 261 14.55 3.36 -19.49
CA GLY A 261 15.74 2.92 -18.78
C GLY A 261 16.99 3.50 -19.42
N ILE A 262 17.83 4.15 -18.63
CA ILE A 262 19.13 4.68 -19.08
C ILE A 262 20.23 3.92 -18.36
N LYS A 263 20.92 3.06 -19.10
CA LYS A 263 22.17 2.43 -18.67
C LYS A 263 23.33 3.24 -19.26
N PRO A 264 24.11 3.96 -18.44
CA PRO A 264 25.21 4.76 -18.96
C PRO A 264 26.46 3.91 -19.29
N THR A 265 27.45 4.56 -19.89
CA THR A 265 28.81 4.02 -20.03
C THR A 265 29.37 3.69 -18.65
N VAL A 266 30.06 2.56 -18.52
CA VAL A 266 30.74 2.20 -17.27
C VAL A 266 31.79 3.27 -16.96
N GLY A 267 31.65 3.89 -15.78
CA GLY A 267 32.45 5.04 -15.39
C GLY A 267 31.80 6.40 -15.62
N LEU A 268 30.57 6.52 -16.14
CA LEU A 268 29.89 7.83 -16.13
C LEU A 268 29.33 8.18 -14.74
N THR A 269 28.84 7.16 -14.03
CA THR A 269 28.27 7.27 -12.68
C THR A 269 29.12 6.45 -11.72
N SER A 270 29.47 7.03 -10.57
CA SER A 270 30.27 6.32 -9.56
C SER A 270 29.51 5.14 -8.96
N ARG A 271 30.24 4.06 -8.72
CA ARG A 271 29.76 2.81 -8.10
C ARG A 271 30.20 2.70 -6.64
N ALA A 272 30.92 3.69 -6.13
CA ALA A 272 31.39 3.68 -4.75
C ALA A 272 30.21 3.74 -3.76
N GLY A 273 30.15 2.75 -2.86
CA GLY A 273 29.06 2.58 -1.90
C GLY A 273 27.89 1.75 -2.40
N VAL A 274 28.03 1.08 -3.55
CA VAL A 274 27.06 0.12 -4.10
C VAL A 274 27.61 -1.30 -3.90
N ILE A 275 26.76 -2.26 -3.50
CA ILE A 275 27.14 -3.69 -3.43
C ILE A 275 27.41 -4.16 -4.87
N PRO A 276 28.63 -4.62 -5.19
CA PRO A 276 29.07 -4.83 -6.55
C PRO A 276 28.76 -6.25 -7.07
N GLU A 277 28.84 -6.40 -8.40
CA GLU A 277 28.95 -7.68 -9.09
C GLU A 277 30.27 -7.75 -9.89
N SER A 278 30.50 -6.83 -10.83
CA SER A 278 31.76 -6.73 -11.58
C SER A 278 32.14 -5.28 -11.87
N HIS A 279 33.32 -4.86 -11.41
CA HIS A 279 33.87 -3.55 -11.74
C HIS A 279 34.14 -3.32 -13.25
N ASN A 280 34.04 -4.32 -14.12
CA ASN A 280 34.17 -4.13 -15.58
C ASN A 280 32.83 -3.76 -16.25
N GLN A 281 31.69 -4.05 -15.60
CA GLN A 281 30.36 -3.91 -16.19
C GLN A 281 29.39 -3.06 -15.37
N ASP A 282 29.55 -3.06 -14.04
CA ASP A 282 28.63 -2.39 -13.13
C ASP A 282 28.49 -0.90 -13.44
N THR A 283 27.25 -0.42 -13.41
CA THR A 283 26.94 1.01 -13.49
C THR A 283 25.60 1.32 -12.82
N VAL A 284 25.41 2.56 -12.37
CA VAL A 284 24.14 3.02 -11.79
C VAL A 284 23.31 3.68 -12.88
N GLY A 285 22.10 3.17 -13.11
CA GLY A 285 21.19 3.66 -14.15
C GLY A 285 19.94 4.33 -13.59
N CYS A 286 19.22 4.99 -14.48
CA CYS A 286 17.97 5.70 -14.17
C CYS A 286 16.76 4.94 -14.73
N LEU A 287 15.71 4.81 -13.93
CA LEU A 287 14.41 4.29 -14.35
C LEU A 287 13.36 5.39 -14.20
N THR A 288 12.73 5.77 -15.32
CA THR A 288 11.86 6.95 -15.40
C THR A 288 10.69 6.75 -16.35
N LYS A 289 9.65 7.57 -16.23
CA LYS A 289 8.49 7.52 -17.12
C LYS A 289 8.75 8.21 -18.46
N THR A 290 9.68 9.16 -18.50
CA THR A 290 10.01 9.94 -19.69
C THR A 290 11.52 10.12 -19.86
N VAL A 291 11.98 10.33 -21.11
CA VAL A 291 13.40 10.61 -21.39
C VAL A 291 13.86 11.89 -20.71
N ARG A 292 12.98 12.89 -20.60
CA ARG A 292 13.27 14.14 -19.90
C ARG A 292 13.57 13.92 -18.42
N ASP A 293 12.72 13.15 -17.74
CA ASP A 293 12.94 12.81 -16.33
C ASP A 293 14.23 11.99 -16.16
N GLY A 294 14.51 11.08 -17.11
CA GLY A 294 15.75 10.31 -17.16
C GLY A 294 17.00 11.18 -17.31
N ALA A 295 16.94 12.22 -18.13
CA ALA A 295 18.04 13.17 -18.29
C ALA A 295 18.27 14.01 -17.02
N TYR A 296 17.21 14.43 -16.31
CA TYR A 296 17.35 15.09 -15.01
C TYR A 296 17.95 14.18 -13.94
N CYS A 297 17.56 12.90 -13.93
CA CYS A 297 18.15 11.89 -13.07
C CYS A 297 19.64 11.72 -13.37
N LEU A 298 20.01 11.48 -14.64
CA LEU A 298 21.41 11.30 -15.04
C LEU A 298 22.26 12.51 -14.69
N ASP A 299 21.74 13.73 -14.93
CA ASP A 299 22.41 15.00 -14.60
C ASP A 299 22.71 15.17 -13.12
N ALA A 300 21.90 14.56 -12.27
CA ALA A 300 22.10 14.60 -10.84
C ALA A 300 23.08 13.54 -10.33
N ILE A 301 23.40 12.49 -11.09
CA ILE A 301 24.22 11.35 -10.60
C ILE A 301 25.54 11.14 -11.33
N TYR A 302 25.75 11.74 -12.51
CA TYR A 302 27.05 11.63 -13.19
C TYR A 302 28.11 12.50 -12.50
N GLY A 303 29.37 12.07 -12.53
CA GLY A 303 30.41 12.85 -11.90
C GLY A 303 31.66 12.05 -11.54
N PRO A 304 32.84 12.70 -11.52
CA PRO A 304 34.06 12.05 -11.08
C PRO A 304 34.03 11.81 -9.57
N ASP A 305 34.35 10.58 -9.16
CA ASP A 305 34.54 10.16 -7.77
C ASP A 305 35.92 9.50 -7.62
N PRO A 306 36.84 10.05 -6.81
CA PRO A 306 38.15 9.45 -6.57
C PRO A 306 38.13 8.04 -5.97
N ARG A 307 37.00 7.60 -5.40
CA ARG A 307 36.82 6.22 -4.90
C ARG A 307 36.49 5.22 -6.01
N ASP A 308 36.16 5.71 -7.19
CA ASP A 308 35.88 4.91 -8.37
C ASP A 308 36.68 5.44 -9.56
N ASN A 309 37.84 4.82 -9.81
CA ASN A 309 38.79 5.28 -10.82
C ASN A 309 38.23 5.30 -12.26
N TYR A 310 37.18 4.53 -12.55
CA TYR A 310 36.52 4.53 -13.87
C TYR A 310 35.88 5.89 -14.18
N THR A 311 35.47 6.63 -13.15
CA THR A 311 34.87 7.96 -13.32
C THR A 311 35.85 9.06 -13.68
N LEU A 312 37.14 8.82 -13.52
CA LEU A 312 38.17 9.83 -13.78
C LEU A 312 38.45 10.04 -15.28
N ILE A 313 37.98 9.12 -16.13
CA ILE A 313 38.12 9.20 -17.60
C ILE A 313 36.84 9.59 -18.33
N GLN A 314 35.77 9.90 -17.58
CA GLN A 314 34.47 10.21 -18.17
C GLN A 314 34.52 11.43 -19.09
N GLN A 315 33.72 11.40 -20.17
CA GLN A 315 33.59 12.48 -21.14
C GLN A 315 32.21 13.15 -21.05
N ALA A 316 31.82 13.56 -19.85
CA ALA A 316 30.54 14.22 -19.63
C ALA A 316 30.51 15.63 -20.27
N PRO A 317 29.41 16.01 -20.95
CA PRO A 317 29.27 17.31 -21.59
C PRO A 317 29.20 18.44 -20.56
N ALA A 318 29.80 19.60 -20.89
CA ALA A 318 29.66 20.80 -20.08
C ALA A 318 28.20 21.27 -20.08
N GLY A 319 27.55 21.30 -18.90
CA GLY A 319 26.13 21.67 -18.76
C GLY A 319 25.15 20.50 -18.71
N GLY A 320 25.62 19.26 -18.60
CA GLY A 320 24.77 18.07 -18.40
C GLY A 320 24.15 17.55 -19.70
N TYR A 321 23.32 16.54 -19.58
CA TYR A 321 22.65 15.80 -20.63
C TYR A 321 21.25 16.34 -20.95
N ALA A 322 20.58 17.01 -20.01
CA ALA A 322 19.25 17.60 -20.25
C ALA A 322 19.27 18.65 -21.39
N GLN A 323 20.44 19.24 -21.69
CA GLN A 323 20.61 20.16 -22.82
C GLN A 323 20.41 19.50 -24.20
N PHE A 324 20.48 18.17 -24.29
CA PHE A 324 20.32 17.44 -25.54
C PHE A 324 18.87 17.00 -25.80
N LEU A 325 17.97 17.20 -24.84
CA LEU A 325 16.54 16.94 -25.02
C LEU A 325 16.00 17.77 -26.18
N THR A 326 15.27 17.11 -27.08
CA THR A 326 14.76 17.71 -28.31
C THR A 326 13.40 17.12 -28.67
N ASN A 327 12.79 17.65 -29.73
CA ASN A 327 11.56 17.12 -30.34
C ASN A 327 11.87 16.26 -31.57
N LYS A 328 10.83 15.66 -32.16
CA LYS A 328 10.88 14.80 -33.34
C LYS A 328 11.58 15.41 -34.55
N GLY A 329 11.69 16.73 -34.63
CA GLY A 329 12.39 17.42 -35.71
C GLY A 329 13.86 17.01 -35.83
N ALA A 330 14.48 16.54 -34.74
CA ALA A 330 15.85 16.02 -34.75
C ALA A 330 16.00 14.70 -35.51
N LEU A 331 14.92 13.97 -35.79
CA LEU A 331 14.95 12.74 -36.58
C LEU A 331 15.21 13.00 -38.06
N LYS A 332 14.92 14.22 -38.55
CA LYS A 332 15.19 14.59 -39.94
C LYS A 332 16.69 14.58 -40.22
N GLY A 333 17.12 13.63 -41.05
CA GLY A 333 18.54 13.42 -41.38
C GLY A 333 19.32 12.64 -40.32
N ALA A 334 18.67 12.10 -39.30
CA ALA A 334 19.26 11.10 -38.43
C ALA A 334 19.41 9.77 -39.18
N THR A 335 20.44 9.00 -38.86
CA THR A 335 20.69 7.69 -39.48
C THR A 335 20.86 6.64 -38.39
N PHE A 336 20.08 5.56 -38.44
CA PHE A 336 20.14 4.47 -37.47
C PHE A 336 20.40 3.12 -38.14
N GLY A 337 21.04 2.20 -37.39
CA GLY A 337 21.28 0.83 -37.84
C GLY A 337 20.30 -0.17 -37.22
N ILE A 338 19.95 -1.21 -37.96
CA ILE A 338 19.20 -2.37 -37.49
C ILE A 338 20.06 -3.63 -37.70
N PRO A 339 20.75 -4.12 -36.64
CA PRO A 339 21.47 -5.39 -36.68
C PRO A 339 20.48 -6.57 -36.60
N TRP A 340 19.99 -7.00 -37.76
CA TRP A 340 18.92 -7.97 -37.89
C TRP A 340 19.32 -9.38 -37.45
N LEU A 341 20.44 -9.89 -37.96
CA LEU A 341 20.95 -11.22 -37.62
C LEU A 341 21.48 -11.26 -36.18
N SER A 342 22.00 -10.15 -35.67
CA SER A 342 22.51 -10.10 -34.30
C SER A 342 21.34 -10.17 -33.32
N PHE A 343 20.24 -9.45 -33.54
CA PHE A 343 19.20 -9.29 -32.51
C PHE A 343 17.75 -9.46 -33.01
N TRP A 344 17.35 -8.79 -34.09
CA TRP A 344 15.93 -8.74 -34.49
C TRP A 344 15.35 -10.10 -34.88
N GLN A 345 16.16 -11.00 -35.43
CA GLN A 345 15.69 -12.34 -35.79
C GLN A 345 15.27 -13.20 -34.58
N TRP A 346 15.68 -12.81 -33.36
CA TRP A 346 15.36 -13.53 -32.12
C TRP A 346 14.12 -12.98 -31.40
N ALA A 347 13.63 -11.79 -31.79
CA ALA A 347 12.39 -11.25 -31.25
C ALA A 347 11.19 -12.04 -31.77
N SER A 348 10.13 -12.11 -30.97
CA SER A 348 8.89 -12.79 -31.40
C SER A 348 8.27 -12.09 -32.62
N GLU A 349 7.53 -12.84 -33.44
CA GLU A 349 6.87 -12.26 -34.62
C GLU A 349 5.96 -11.07 -34.27
N ASP A 350 5.25 -11.14 -33.13
CA ASP A 350 4.41 -10.06 -32.61
C ASP A 350 5.23 -8.80 -32.31
N GLN A 351 6.36 -8.95 -31.61
CA GLN A 351 7.25 -7.83 -31.32
C GLN A 351 7.87 -7.25 -32.59
N VAL A 352 8.40 -8.09 -33.48
CA VAL A 352 8.99 -7.63 -34.75
C VAL A 352 7.98 -6.80 -35.54
N GLN A 353 6.73 -7.27 -35.64
CA GLN A 353 5.68 -6.52 -36.34
C GLN A 353 5.44 -5.16 -35.70
N GLN A 354 5.23 -5.10 -34.38
CA GLN A 354 4.95 -3.84 -33.68
C GLN A 354 6.14 -2.87 -33.73
N LEU A 355 7.36 -3.37 -33.58
CA LEU A 355 8.58 -2.56 -33.66
C LEU A 355 8.81 -2.02 -35.07
N LEU A 356 8.57 -2.81 -36.11
CA LEU A 356 8.67 -2.34 -37.50
C LEU A 356 7.68 -1.21 -37.80
N GLU A 357 6.47 -1.24 -37.24
CA GLU A 357 5.53 -0.13 -37.38
C GLU A 357 6.03 1.16 -36.67
N LEU A 358 6.76 1.03 -35.55
CA LEU A 358 7.44 2.16 -34.93
C LEU A 358 8.65 2.64 -35.75
N ILE A 359 9.39 1.74 -36.39
CA ILE A 359 10.47 2.08 -37.33
C ILE A 359 9.92 2.87 -38.53
N ASP A 360 8.80 2.43 -39.14
CA ASP A 360 8.12 3.14 -40.22
C ASP A 360 7.75 4.58 -39.80
N LEU A 361 7.31 4.75 -38.55
CA LEU A 361 7.00 6.07 -38.00
C LEU A 361 8.26 6.94 -37.88
N ILE A 362 9.37 6.39 -37.39
CA ILE A 362 10.67 7.06 -37.30
C ILE A 362 11.19 7.48 -38.68
N GLU A 363 11.07 6.61 -39.69
CA GLU A 363 11.40 6.93 -41.09
C GLU A 363 10.51 8.04 -41.65
N SER A 364 9.21 8.00 -41.35
CA SER A 364 8.26 9.04 -41.79
C SER A 364 8.58 10.43 -41.23
N ALA A 365 9.26 10.50 -40.08
CA ALA A 365 9.77 11.73 -39.49
C ALA A 365 11.08 12.23 -40.13
N GLY A 366 11.64 11.47 -41.07
CA GLY A 366 12.79 11.84 -41.89
C GLY A 366 14.12 11.21 -41.47
N ALA A 367 14.09 10.19 -40.59
CA ALA A 367 15.27 9.38 -40.30
C ALA A 367 15.54 8.39 -41.45
N THR A 368 16.80 7.95 -41.55
CA THR A 368 17.24 6.88 -42.46
C THR A 368 17.56 5.64 -41.64
N ILE A 369 16.95 4.51 -41.99
CA ILE A 369 17.19 3.24 -41.32
C ILE A 369 18.00 2.32 -42.23
N ILE A 370 19.11 1.80 -41.72
CA ILE A 370 20.02 0.94 -42.45
C ILE A 370 19.97 -0.46 -41.85
N ASN A 371 19.44 -1.41 -42.61
CA ASN A 371 19.51 -2.83 -42.27
C ASN A 371 20.89 -3.40 -42.68
N GLY A 372 21.32 -4.48 -42.04
CA GLY A 372 22.58 -5.16 -42.29
C GLY A 372 23.76 -4.55 -41.55
N THR A 373 23.51 -3.88 -40.43
CA THR A 373 24.54 -3.30 -39.54
C THR A 373 24.93 -4.29 -38.45
N GLU A 374 25.17 -5.54 -38.83
CA GLU A 374 25.44 -6.62 -37.88
C GLU A 374 26.75 -6.42 -37.13
N LEU A 375 26.80 -6.94 -35.91
CA LEU A 375 28.05 -7.05 -35.17
C LEU A 375 28.93 -8.10 -35.87
N PRO A 376 30.18 -7.79 -36.25
CA PRO A 376 31.04 -8.72 -36.97
C PRO A 376 31.18 -10.13 -36.36
N HIS A 377 31.12 -10.22 -35.03
CA HIS A 377 31.31 -11.46 -34.27
C HIS A 377 30.00 -12.07 -33.73
N TRP A 378 28.83 -11.66 -34.23
CA TRP A 378 27.53 -12.04 -33.66
C TRP A 378 27.37 -13.56 -33.49
N GLU A 379 27.84 -14.41 -34.41
CA GLU A 379 27.77 -15.88 -34.32
C GLU A 379 28.51 -16.48 -33.11
N THR A 380 29.46 -15.73 -32.53
CA THR A 380 30.29 -16.19 -31.39
C THR A 380 29.91 -15.54 -30.06
N ILE A 381 29.25 -14.38 -30.09
CA ILE A 381 28.92 -13.59 -28.89
C ILE A 381 27.42 -13.50 -28.61
N VAL A 382 26.57 -13.77 -29.60
CA VAL A 382 25.11 -13.80 -29.43
C VAL A 382 24.66 -15.25 -29.35
N SER A 383 24.16 -15.65 -28.18
CA SER A 383 23.59 -16.99 -28.00
C SER A 383 22.27 -17.16 -28.76
N PRO A 384 22.07 -18.27 -29.49
CA PRO A 384 20.80 -18.55 -30.19
C PRO A 384 19.68 -18.99 -29.24
N ASN A 385 19.96 -19.19 -27.95
CA ASN A 385 19.01 -19.71 -26.95
C ASN A 385 18.54 -18.65 -25.95
N GLY A 386 18.70 -17.36 -26.26
CA GLY A 386 18.42 -16.25 -25.34
C GLY A 386 19.67 -15.78 -24.60
N TRP A 387 19.47 -14.98 -23.56
CA TRP A 387 20.53 -14.52 -22.66
C TRP A 387 21.28 -15.71 -22.02
N ASP A 388 22.62 -15.66 -22.03
CA ASP A 388 23.50 -16.69 -21.47
C ASP A 388 24.87 -16.08 -21.15
N TRP A 389 25.13 -15.79 -19.87
CA TRP A 389 26.39 -15.18 -19.45
C TRP A 389 27.63 -16.09 -19.61
N ASP A 390 27.44 -17.39 -19.77
CA ASP A 390 28.53 -18.36 -19.93
C ASP A 390 28.57 -18.91 -21.35
N TYR A 391 28.05 -18.17 -22.34
CA TYR A 391 27.95 -18.66 -23.72
C TYR A 391 29.29 -19.13 -24.29
N GLY A 392 30.39 -18.45 -23.98
CA GLY A 392 31.73 -18.93 -24.32
C GLY A 392 32.04 -20.29 -23.68
N GLY A 393 31.74 -20.46 -22.39
CA GLY A 393 31.92 -21.70 -21.64
C GLY A 393 31.03 -22.84 -22.15
N THR A 394 29.75 -22.56 -22.48
CA THR A 394 28.83 -23.55 -23.06
C THR A 394 29.26 -24.02 -24.44
N ARG A 395 30.02 -23.18 -25.18
CA ARG A 395 30.71 -23.55 -26.43
C ARG A 395 32.07 -24.25 -26.21
N GLY A 396 32.56 -24.35 -24.98
CA GLY A 396 33.86 -24.95 -24.64
C GLY A 396 35.05 -23.98 -24.69
N PHE A 397 34.80 -22.68 -24.71
CA PHE A 397 35.78 -21.59 -24.77
C PHE A 397 35.62 -20.65 -23.55
N PRO A 398 36.05 -21.06 -22.34
CA PRO A 398 35.96 -20.20 -21.16
C PRO A 398 36.75 -18.89 -21.31
N ASN A 399 37.79 -18.87 -22.13
CA ASN A 399 38.55 -17.69 -22.52
C ASN A 399 37.79 -16.74 -23.49
N GLU A 400 36.51 -17.03 -23.77
CA GLU A 400 35.59 -16.23 -24.60
C GLU A 400 34.25 -15.99 -23.86
N SER A 401 34.21 -16.16 -22.54
CA SER A 401 33.00 -16.11 -21.72
C SER A 401 33.04 -14.93 -20.75
N GLU A 402 32.00 -14.10 -20.72
CA GLU A 402 31.92 -13.00 -19.76
C GLU A 402 31.89 -13.51 -18.31
N TYR A 403 31.17 -14.61 -18.06
CA TYR A 403 31.08 -15.19 -16.73
C TYR A 403 32.46 -15.57 -16.16
N THR A 404 33.43 -15.87 -17.03
CA THR A 404 34.79 -16.22 -16.59
C THR A 404 35.48 -15.09 -15.85
N TYR A 405 35.34 -13.83 -16.28
CA TYR A 405 35.88 -12.71 -15.53
C TYR A 405 34.94 -12.22 -14.43
N VAL A 406 33.62 -12.19 -14.66
CA VAL A 406 32.63 -11.70 -13.68
C VAL A 406 32.73 -12.46 -12.36
N LYS A 407 32.87 -13.79 -12.38
CA LYS A 407 32.96 -14.57 -11.14
C LYS A 407 34.26 -14.34 -10.35
N SER A 408 35.36 -13.98 -11.02
CA SER A 408 36.61 -13.56 -10.35
C SER A 408 36.51 -12.12 -9.84
N ASP A 409 35.84 -11.23 -10.59
CA ASP A 409 35.58 -9.86 -10.17
C ASP A 409 34.73 -9.85 -8.90
N PHE A 410 33.60 -10.55 -8.89
CA PHE A 410 32.70 -10.60 -7.74
C PHE A 410 33.40 -11.03 -6.46
N TYR A 411 34.25 -12.07 -6.52
CA TYR A 411 35.02 -12.52 -5.36
C TYR A 411 35.83 -11.39 -4.73
N ASN A 412 36.52 -10.60 -5.57
CA ASN A 412 37.38 -9.51 -5.13
C ASN A 412 36.56 -8.28 -4.71
N ASP A 413 35.54 -7.93 -5.49
CA ASP A 413 34.76 -6.71 -5.34
C ASP A 413 33.85 -6.80 -4.11
N ILE A 414 33.21 -7.95 -3.86
CA ILE A 414 32.39 -8.14 -2.66
C ILE A 414 33.23 -8.08 -1.39
N ALA A 415 34.43 -8.66 -1.40
CA ALA A 415 35.34 -8.59 -0.27
C ALA A 415 35.78 -7.15 0.02
N ALA A 416 36.04 -6.36 -1.02
CA ALA A 416 36.35 -4.93 -0.88
C ALA A 416 35.19 -4.14 -0.27
N TYR A 417 33.95 -4.38 -0.73
CA TYR A 417 32.75 -3.73 -0.17
C TYR A 417 32.52 -4.12 1.30
N LEU A 418 32.54 -5.41 1.63
CA LEU A 418 32.30 -5.91 2.99
C LEU A 418 33.37 -5.44 3.99
N ALA A 419 34.58 -5.16 3.53
CA ALA A 419 35.64 -4.59 4.37
C ALA A 419 35.32 -3.16 4.85
N GLU A 420 34.44 -2.42 4.15
CA GLU A 420 34.03 -1.08 4.54
C GLU A 420 32.88 -1.07 5.56
N LEU A 421 32.11 -2.15 5.65
CA LEU A 421 30.94 -2.24 6.53
C LEU A 421 31.33 -2.35 8.01
N ASN A 422 30.50 -1.80 8.89
CA ASN A 422 30.59 -2.01 10.33
C ASN A 422 29.39 -2.81 10.84
N ASN A 423 29.46 -3.30 12.07
CA ASN A 423 28.35 -4.04 12.72
C ASN A 423 27.88 -5.32 12.00
N THR A 424 28.78 -6.00 11.31
CA THR A 424 28.50 -7.31 10.69
C THR A 424 29.68 -8.26 10.85
N ALA A 425 29.37 -9.55 10.97
CA ALA A 425 30.34 -10.64 10.99
C ALA A 425 30.68 -11.14 9.57
N ILE A 426 29.91 -10.72 8.56
CA ILE A 426 30.07 -11.14 7.17
C ILE A 426 31.18 -10.31 6.53
N ARG A 427 32.29 -10.95 6.14
CA ARG A 427 33.51 -10.27 5.70
C ARG A 427 34.08 -10.79 4.39
N SER A 428 33.49 -11.86 3.85
CA SER A 428 34.01 -12.58 2.70
C SER A 428 32.90 -13.33 1.98
N LEU A 429 33.15 -13.75 0.74
CA LEU A 429 32.22 -14.61 0.01
C LEU A 429 32.04 -15.97 0.70
N GLU A 430 33.07 -16.46 1.38
CA GLU A 430 33.02 -17.66 2.21
C GLU A 430 31.94 -17.54 3.30
N ASP A 431 31.88 -16.39 3.99
CA ASP A 431 30.87 -16.12 5.00
C ASP A 431 29.45 -16.08 4.39
N ILE A 432 29.31 -15.50 3.19
CA ILE A 432 28.04 -15.46 2.45
C ILE A 432 27.54 -16.87 2.11
N VAL A 433 28.41 -17.68 1.49
CA VAL A 433 28.10 -19.05 1.09
C VAL A 433 27.71 -19.89 2.32
N GLN A 434 28.43 -19.73 3.42
CA GLN A 434 28.16 -20.46 4.66
C GLN A 434 26.85 -20.01 5.31
N TYR A 435 26.57 -18.70 5.35
CA TYR A 435 25.32 -18.17 5.90
C TYR A 435 24.10 -18.75 5.17
N ASN A 436 24.14 -18.83 3.84
CA ASN A 436 23.05 -19.40 3.06
C ASN A 436 22.83 -20.90 3.28
N ILE A 437 23.91 -21.64 3.60
CA ILE A 437 23.83 -23.07 3.97
C ILE A 437 23.19 -23.21 5.36
N ASP A 438 23.62 -22.39 6.32
CA ASP A 438 23.13 -22.42 7.69
C ASP A 438 21.67 -21.94 7.80
N ASN A 439 21.23 -21.08 6.87
CA ASN A 439 19.90 -20.47 6.82
C ASN A 439 19.10 -20.91 5.58
N VAL A 440 19.20 -22.19 5.19
CA VAL A 440 18.60 -22.70 3.95
C VAL A 440 17.08 -22.49 3.84
N GLY A 441 16.37 -22.35 4.97
CA GLY A 441 14.93 -22.14 4.97
C GLY A 441 14.51 -20.75 4.46
N SER A 442 15.29 -19.71 4.77
CA SER A 442 15.02 -18.32 4.38
C SER A 442 15.85 -17.87 3.18
N GLU A 443 17.15 -18.20 3.17
CA GLU A 443 18.06 -17.79 2.11
C GLU A 443 18.06 -18.82 0.99
N GLY A 444 18.28 -20.11 1.26
CA GLY A 444 18.18 -21.17 0.24
C GLY A 444 19.48 -21.61 -0.44
N GLY A 445 20.60 -21.71 0.28
CA GLY A 445 21.91 -22.05 -0.28
C GLY A 445 22.08 -23.49 -0.83
N ILE A 446 21.04 -24.33 -0.82
CA ILE A 446 21.11 -25.74 -1.25
C ILE A 446 20.17 -25.98 -2.44
N PRO A 447 20.64 -26.62 -3.53
CA PRO A 447 19.80 -26.91 -4.70
C PRO A 447 18.52 -27.69 -4.37
N ASN A 448 17.42 -27.31 -5.00
CA ASN A 448 16.08 -27.91 -4.86
C ASN A 448 15.50 -27.87 -3.43
N VAL A 449 15.98 -26.97 -2.57
CA VAL A 449 15.40 -26.76 -1.23
C VAL A 449 14.48 -25.54 -1.22
N HIS A 450 14.99 -24.38 -1.64
CA HIS A 450 14.20 -23.15 -1.69
C HIS A 450 13.58 -22.97 -3.10
N PRO A 451 12.26 -22.80 -3.23
CA PRO A 451 11.60 -22.76 -4.54
C PRO A 451 12.06 -21.58 -5.41
N ALA A 452 12.38 -20.45 -4.80
CA ALA A 452 12.87 -19.28 -5.53
C ALA A 452 14.34 -19.38 -5.99
N PHE A 453 15.11 -20.34 -5.45
CA PHE A 453 16.53 -20.55 -5.79
C PHE A 453 16.76 -22.02 -6.09
N LYS A 454 16.25 -22.48 -7.23
CA LYS A 454 16.25 -23.89 -7.61
C LYS A 454 17.68 -24.47 -7.68
N SER A 455 18.65 -23.72 -8.18
CA SER A 455 20.08 -24.14 -8.16
C SER A 455 20.81 -23.78 -6.86
N GLY A 456 20.14 -23.16 -5.88
CA GLY A 456 20.72 -22.76 -4.61
C GLY A 456 21.58 -21.50 -4.71
N GLN A 457 22.89 -21.68 -4.83
CA GLN A 457 23.90 -20.60 -4.88
C GLN A 457 25.09 -20.98 -5.78
N ASP A 458 24.83 -21.62 -6.91
CA ASP A 458 25.87 -22.06 -7.84
C ASP A 458 26.72 -20.92 -8.43
N GLY A 459 26.16 -19.72 -8.57
CA GLY A 459 26.89 -18.51 -8.94
C GLY A 459 27.99 -18.15 -7.92
N PHE A 460 27.62 -18.11 -6.64
CA PHE A 460 28.58 -17.90 -5.55
C PHE A 460 29.60 -19.02 -5.44
N ASN A 461 29.21 -20.29 -5.58
CA ASN A 461 30.16 -21.39 -5.53
C ASN A 461 31.20 -21.34 -6.65
N ALA A 462 30.78 -20.94 -7.86
CA ALA A 462 31.69 -20.77 -8.99
C ALA A 462 32.64 -19.58 -8.79
N SER A 463 32.15 -18.46 -8.23
CA SER A 463 33.00 -17.34 -7.82
C SER A 463 33.99 -17.73 -6.74
N LEU A 464 33.52 -18.44 -5.70
CA LEU A 464 34.35 -18.97 -4.61
C LEU A 464 35.47 -19.89 -5.13
N ALA A 465 35.18 -20.72 -6.13
CA ALA A 465 36.16 -21.62 -6.75
C ALA A 465 37.30 -20.89 -7.46
N THR A 466 37.14 -19.61 -7.82
CA THR A 466 38.23 -18.81 -8.39
C THR A 466 39.24 -18.35 -7.35
N GLY A 467 38.82 -18.20 -6.09
CA GLY A 467 39.61 -17.54 -5.04
C GLY A 467 40.07 -16.12 -5.42
N GLY A 468 39.33 -15.44 -6.31
CA GLY A 468 39.66 -14.11 -6.83
C GLY A 468 40.83 -14.09 -7.81
N VAL A 469 41.32 -15.25 -8.27
CA VAL A 469 42.47 -15.33 -9.17
C VAL A 469 42.08 -14.80 -10.56
N MET A 470 42.84 -13.80 -11.03
CA MET A 470 42.78 -13.25 -12.39
C MET A 470 43.91 -13.85 -13.24
N ASP A 471 43.77 -15.12 -13.62
CA ASP A 471 44.76 -15.87 -14.38
C ASP A 471 44.76 -15.51 -15.89
N GLN A 472 45.50 -16.27 -16.70
CA GLN A 472 45.53 -16.07 -18.15
C GLN A 472 44.13 -16.18 -18.78
N THR A 473 43.29 -17.13 -18.33
CA THR A 473 41.95 -17.34 -18.87
C THR A 473 41.05 -16.14 -18.59
N TYR A 474 41.15 -15.55 -17.39
CA TYR A 474 40.46 -14.30 -17.03
C TYR A 474 40.80 -13.17 -18.01
N TRP A 475 42.09 -12.91 -18.23
CA TRP A 475 42.52 -11.80 -19.09
C TRP A 475 42.20 -12.05 -20.57
N GLU A 476 42.25 -13.29 -21.03
CA GLU A 476 41.83 -13.68 -22.37
C GLU A 476 40.33 -13.49 -22.56
N ALA A 477 39.50 -13.91 -21.60
CA ALA A 477 38.05 -13.71 -21.60
C ALA A 477 37.68 -12.23 -21.63
N LEU A 478 38.23 -11.44 -20.71
CA LEU A 478 37.98 -9.99 -20.65
C LEU A 478 38.41 -9.29 -21.95
N SER A 479 39.58 -9.63 -22.47
CA SER A 479 40.09 -9.08 -23.74
C SER A 479 39.22 -9.48 -24.92
N PHE A 480 38.76 -10.74 -24.97
CA PHE A 480 37.84 -11.21 -25.99
C PHE A 480 36.53 -10.44 -25.95
N CYS A 481 35.83 -10.44 -24.80
CA CYS A 481 34.53 -9.77 -24.64
C CYS A 481 34.64 -8.28 -24.95
N HIS A 482 35.61 -7.57 -24.37
CA HIS A 482 35.81 -6.15 -24.66
C HIS A 482 36.01 -5.89 -26.16
N ARG A 483 36.94 -6.60 -26.80
CA ARG A 483 37.27 -6.34 -28.21
C ARG A 483 36.12 -6.67 -29.16
N THR A 484 35.45 -7.80 -28.96
CA THR A 484 34.37 -8.28 -29.85
C THR A 484 33.03 -7.58 -29.64
N THR A 485 32.84 -6.90 -28.50
CA THR A 485 31.65 -6.09 -28.23
C THR A 485 31.87 -4.59 -28.43
N ARG A 486 33.10 -4.09 -28.31
CA ARG A 486 33.48 -2.69 -28.55
C ARG A 486 33.91 -2.45 -30.00
N GLU A 487 35.23 -2.40 -30.27
CA GLU A 487 35.78 -1.95 -31.54
C GLU A 487 35.41 -2.88 -32.71
N GLU A 488 35.38 -4.19 -32.46
CA GLU A 488 34.96 -5.21 -33.44
C GLU A 488 33.48 -5.56 -33.32
N GLY A 489 32.72 -4.86 -32.46
CA GLY A 489 31.31 -5.12 -32.18
C GLY A 489 30.45 -3.90 -32.49
N ILE A 490 30.00 -3.22 -31.44
CA ILE A 490 29.07 -2.09 -31.52
C ILE A 490 29.65 -0.95 -32.37
N ASP A 491 30.94 -0.63 -32.23
CA ASP A 491 31.57 0.46 -32.99
C ASP A 491 31.63 0.14 -34.50
N ALA A 492 31.93 -1.11 -34.84
CA ALA A 492 31.93 -1.57 -36.21
C ALA A 492 30.52 -1.55 -36.81
N ALA A 493 29.50 -1.97 -36.05
CA ALA A 493 28.10 -1.93 -36.46
C ALA A 493 27.59 -0.48 -36.64
N LEU A 494 28.05 0.46 -35.80
CA LEU A 494 27.76 1.89 -35.91
C LEU A 494 28.47 2.56 -37.10
N PHE A 495 29.38 1.86 -37.80
CA PHE A 495 30.04 2.37 -38.99
C PHE A 495 29.56 1.61 -40.24
N SER A 496 28.62 2.20 -40.98
CA SER A 496 28.05 1.59 -42.18
C SER A 496 28.34 2.41 -43.43
N ASN A 497 28.90 1.76 -44.46
CA ASN A 497 29.19 2.35 -45.78
C ASN A 497 29.93 3.71 -45.72
N GLY A 498 30.91 3.84 -44.82
CA GLY A 498 31.70 5.07 -44.67
C GLY A 498 31.03 6.18 -43.87
N THR A 499 29.89 5.90 -43.21
CA THR A 499 29.12 6.87 -42.42
C THR A 499 28.94 6.37 -40.99
N ASN A 500 29.13 7.26 -40.01
CA ASN A 500 28.79 6.98 -38.61
C ASN A 500 27.29 7.10 -38.41
N LEU A 501 26.68 6.05 -37.87
CA LEU A 501 25.29 6.01 -37.46
C LEU A 501 25.12 6.75 -36.12
N ASN A 502 23.91 7.21 -35.86
CA ASN A 502 23.59 7.92 -34.63
C ASN A 502 23.34 6.98 -33.44
N ALA A 503 22.79 5.80 -33.71
CA ALA A 503 22.59 4.68 -32.78
C ALA A 503 22.21 3.41 -33.57
N LEU A 504 22.32 2.24 -32.93
CA LEU A 504 21.64 1.03 -33.36
C LEU A 504 20.26 0.96 -32.67
N LEU A 505 19.22 0.61 -33.42
CA LEU A 505 17.88 0.35 -32.91
C LEU A 505 17.70 -1.15 -32.73
N VAL A 506 17.41 -1.58 -31.50
CA VAL A 506 17.41 -3.00 -31.13
C VAL A 506 16.23 -3.36 -30.21
N PRO A 507 15.69 -4.58 -30.30
CA PRO A 507 14.68 -5.08 -29.36
C PRO A 507 15.34 -5.50 -28.03
N PRO A 508 15.03 -4.88 -26.89
CA PRO A 508 15.64 -5.22 -25.61
C PRO A 508 15.17 -6.57 -25.03
N ASP A 509 13.92 -6.99 -25.25
CA ASP A 509 13.33 -8.19 -24.64
C ASP A 509 14.00 -9.51 -25.07
N VAL A 510 14.78 -9.53 -26.17
CA VAL A 510 15.52 -10.74 -26.59
C VAL A 510 16.63 -11.12 -25.61
N GLY A 511 17.11 -10.16 -24.82
CA GLY A 511 18.12 -10.39 -23.79
C GLY A 511 19.56 -10.21 -24.25
N GLN A 512 19.91 -10.73 -25.42
CA GLN A 512 21.29 -10.62 -25.93
C GLN A 512 21.66 -9.17 -26.28
N THR A 513 20.69 -8.28 -26.50
CA THR A 513 20.95 -6.89 -26.85
C THR A 513 21.62 -6.12 -25.74
N TYR A 514 21.06 -6.14 -24.54
CA TYR A 514 21.67 -5.48 -23.39
C TYR A 514 22.94 -6.20 -22.91
N GLN A 515 23.02 -7.53 -23.08
CA GLN A 515 24.23 -8.32 -22.79
C GLN A 515 25.46 -7.82 -23.55
N ILE A 516 25.33 -7.58 -24.85
CA ILE A 516 26.46 -7.07 -25.63
C ILE A 516 26.85 -5.64 -25.21
N ALA A 517 25.89 -4.77 -24.89
CA ALA A 517 26.20 -3.42 -24.39
C ALA A 517 26.80 -3.44 -22.97
N ALA A 518 26.40 -4.39 -22.14
CA ALA A 518 26.93 -4.62 -20.80
C ALA A 518 28.40 -5.04 -20.87
N GLN A 519 28.73 -6.09 -21.64
CA GLN A 519 30.12 -6.52 -21.88
C GLN A 519 31.00 -5.40 -22.45
N ALA A 520 30.44 -4.58 -23.36
CA ALA A 520 31.16 -3.43 -23.88
C ALA A 520 31.34 -2.31 -22.84
N GLY A 521 30.52 -2.27 -21.79
CA GLY A 521 30.42 -1.14 -20.87
C GLY A 521 29.85 0.12 -21.55
N TYR A 522 29.06 -0.04 -22.62
CA TYR A 522 28.57 1.04 -23.49
C TYR A 522 27.12 1.43 -23.19
N PRO A 523 26.68 2.66 -23.48
CA PRO A 523 25.39 3.15 -23.03
C PRO A 523 24.22 2.61 -23.86
N MET A 524 23.08 2.43 -23.20
CA MET A 524 21.79 2.12 -23.81
C MET A 524 20.67 2.97 -23.22
N VAL A 525 19.70 3.32 -24.06
CA VAL A 525 18.43 3.95 -23.65
C VAL A 525 17.28 3.16 -24.24
N THR A 526 16.44 2.57 -23.39
CA THR A 526 15.21 1.88 -23.83
C THR A 526 14.01 2.82 -23.75
N LEU A 527 13.09 2.73 -24.72
CA LEU A 527 11.83 3.44 -24.76
C LEU A 527 10.67 2.44 -24.79
N PRO A 528 9.53 2.71 -24.12
CA PRO A 528 8.34 1.89 -24.25
C PRO A 528 7.86 1.88 -25.70
N ALA A 529 7.67 0.69 -26.26
CA ALA A 529 7.32 0.53 -27.67
C ALA A 529 6.05 -0.30 -27.89
N GLY A 530 5.72 -1.25 -27.04
CA GLY A 530 4.52 -2.06 -27.23
C GLY A 530 4.13 -2.87 -26.00
N VAL A 531 3.07 -3.66 -26.14
CA VAL A 531 2.61 -4.62 -25.14
C VAL A 531 2.35 -5.93 -25.87
N SER A 532 2.89 -7.03 -25.36
CA SER A 532 2.66 -8.37 -25.89
C SER A 532 1.17 -8.69 -25.79
N ALA A 533 0.58 -9.09 -26.91
CA ALA A 533 -0.83 -9.50 -26.94
C ALA A 533 -1.06 -10.82 -26.17
N GLU A 534 -0.02 -11.64 -26.01
CA GLU A 534 -0.08 -12.94 -25.34
C GLU A 534 0.04 -12.80 -23.82
N THR A 535 1.06 -12.08 -23.35
CA THR A 535 1.39 -12.02 -21.91
C THR A 535 0.85 -10.76 -21.24
N GLY A 536 0.47 -9.74 -22.01
CA GLY A 536 0.15 -8.41 -21.47
C GLY A 536 1.36 -7.66 -20.93
N MET A 537 2.57 -8.18 -21.13
CA MET A 537 3.81 -7.52 -20.71
C MET A 537 4.26 -6.47 -21.72
N PRO A 538 4.65 -5.27 -21.27
CA PRO A 538 5.31 -4.29 -22.11
C PRO A 538 6.62 -4.81 -22.68
N PHE A 539 7.00 -4.25 -23.83
CA PHE A 539 8.35 -4.36 -24.37
C PHE A 539 8.83 -3.05 -24.99
N GLY A 540 10.14 -2.88 -25.09
CA GLY A 540 10.78 -1.65 -25.54
C GLY A 540 11.32 -1.64 -26.98
N LEU A 541 11.78 -0.46 -27.41
CA LEU A 541 12.75 -0.26 -28.49
C LEU A 541 13.94 0.48 -27.88
N ALA A 542 15.14 -0.10 -27.98
CA ALA A 542 16.32 0.48 -27.37
C ALA A 542 17.27 1.09 -28.40
N LEU A 543 17.92 2.18 -28.01
CA LEU A 543 19.03 2.80 -28.71
C LEU A 543 20.34 2.34 -28.05
N MET A 544 21.21 1.72 -28.83
CA MET A 544 22.55 1.29 -28.41
C MET A 544 23.60 2.17 -29.09
N GLY A 545 24.56 2.65 -28.30
CA GLY A 545 25.61 3.56 -28.76
C GLY A 545 27.02 3.11 -28.36
N THR A 546 28.02 3.86 -28.82
CA THR A 546 29.42 3.71 -28.39
C THR A 546 29.66 4.36 -27.00
N ALA A 547 30.81 4.14 -26.37
CA ALA A 547 31.17 4.80 -25.12
C ALA A 547 30.99 6.33 -25.20
N TRP A 548 30.47 6.91 -24.11
CA TRP A 548 30.24 8.35 -23.93
C TRP A 548 29.23 8.98 -24.91
N SER A 549 28.40 8.16 -25.57
CA SER A 549 27.41 8.63 -26.53
C SER A 549 26.05 8.96 -25.92
N GLU A 550 25.90 9.04 -24.59
CA GLU A 550 24.63 9.29 -23.91
C GLU A 550 23.97 10.60 -24.40
N ALA A 551 24.75 11.62 -24.75
CA ALA A 551 24.24 12.85 -25.33
C ALA A 551 23.51 12.62 -26.68
N SER A 552 24.06 11.75 -27.54
CA SER A 552 23.42 11.33 -28.79
C SER A 552 22.17 10.49 -28.50
N LEU A 553 22.28 9.52 -27.58
CA LEU A 553 21.16 8.64 -27.25
C LEU A 553 19.99 9.41 -26.63
N ILE A 554 20.22 10.32 -25.69
CA ILE A 554 19.19 11.17 -25.08
C ILE A 554 18.54 12.09 -26.11
N LYS A 555 19.33 12.66 -27.02
CA LYS A 555 18.79 13.46 -28.13
C LYS A 555 17.81 12.66 -28.98
N TYR A 556 18.21 11.49 -29.46
CA TYR A 556 17.36 10.73 -30.38
C TYR A 556 16.24 9.99 -29.65
N ALA A 557 16.47 9.52 -28.42
CA ALA A 557 15.43 8.93 -27.59
C ALA A 557 14.32 9.95 -27.28
N SER A 558 14.67 11.18 -26.89
CA SER A 558 13.67 12.24 -26.66
C SER A 558 12.94 12.65 -27.95
N ALA A 559 13.63 12.63 -29.10
CA ALA A 559 12.98 12.88 -30.39
C ALA A 559 12.00 11.76 -30.78
N ILE A 560 12.31 10.51 -30.48
CA ILE A 560 11.42 9.36 -30.71
C ILE A 560 10.23 9.40 -29.74
N GLU A 561 10.47 9.65 -28.45
CA GLU A 561 9.40 9.81 -27.46
C GLU A 561 8.43 10.93 -27.84
N ASP A 562 8.96 12.09 -28.25
CA ASP A 562 8.15 13.21 -28.73
C ASP A 562 7.36 12.84 -29.99
N LEU A 563 7.95 12.09 -30.93
CA LEU A 563 7.24 11.55 -32.10
C LEU A 563 6.10 10.60 -31.71
N GLN A 564 6.32 9.72 -30.73
CA GLN A 564 5.31 8.81 -30.22
C GLN A 564 4.12 9.58 -29.59
N VAL A 565 4.42 10.62 -28.82
CA VAL A 565 3.40 11.48 -28.20
C VAL A 565 2.63 12.27 -29.26
N GLU A 566 3.32 13.00 -30.14
CA GLU A 566 2.70 13.90 -31.12
C GLU A 566 1.92 13.17 -32.22
N SER A 567 2.35 11.97 -32.61
CA SER A 567 1.63 11.14 -33.60
C SER A 567 0.36 10.50 -33.06
N GLY A 568 0.23 10.41 -31.72
CA GLY A 568 -0.86 9.67 -31.09
C GLY A 568 -0.78 8.16 -31.29
N THR A 569 0.40 7.62 -31.64
CA THR A 569 0.58 6.17 -31.80
C THR A 569 0.25 5.40 -30.51
N LYS A 570 -0.14 4.13 -30.66
CA LYS A 570 -0.31 3.18 -29.55
C LYS A 570 1.04 2.70 -28.99
N TYR A 571 2.12 2.83 -29.76
CA TYR A 571 3.48 2.41 -29.42
C TYR A 571 4.17 3.47 -28.56
N LYS A 572 3.76 3.56 -27.29
CA LYS A 572 4.27 4.53 -26.31
C LYS A 572 4.03 4.00 -24.90
N ARG A 573 4.51 4.71 -23.87
CA ARG A 573 4.20 4.40 -22.48
C ARG A 573 2.68 4.32 -22.26
N THR A 574 2.25 3.25 -21.60
CA THR A 574 0.89 3.06 -21.11
C THR A 574 0.87 3.07 -19.58
N SER A 575 -0.32 3.09 -19.00
CA SER A 575 -0.47 2.83 -17.56
C SER A 575 -0.53 1.32 -17.31
N PRO A 576 -0.12 0.83 -16.13
CA PRO A 576 -0.15 -0.59 -15.83
C PRO A 576 -1.56 -1.20 -15.94
N LEU A 577 -1.61 -2.44 -16.43
CA LEU A 577 -2.85 -3.17 -16.66
C LEU A 577 -3.36 -3.93 -15.43
N TRP A 578 -2.49 -4.17 -14.44
CA TRP A 578 -2.80 -4.90 -13.21
C TRP A 578 -3.40 -6.30 -13.48
N LEU A 579 -2.95 -6.97 -14.55
CA LEU A 579 -3.42 -8.32 -14.86
C LEU A 579 -3.11 -9.27 -13.71
N ASP A 580 -4.06 -10.18 -13.46
CA ASP A 580 -3.93 -11.23 -12.45
C ASP A 580 -3.76 -10.74 -11.01
N TYR A 581 -4.08 -9.47 -10.72
CA TYR A 581 -4.08 -8.94 -9.35
C TYR A 581 -4.94 -9.72 -8.35
N ARG A 582 -6.00 -10.37 -8.83
CA ARG A 582 -6.90 -11.21 -8.02
C ARG A 582 -6.42 -12.65 -7.84
N THR A 583 -5.37 -13.09 -8.54
CA THR A 583 -4.87 -14.47 -8.46
C THR A 583 -3.62 -14.60 -7.58
N VAL A 584 -2.98 -13.50 -7.20
CA VAL A 584 -1.75 -13.51 -6.39
C VAL A 584 -2.00 -13.94 -4.93
N GLU A 585 -3.26 -14.05 -4.49
CA GLU A 585 -3.67 -14.76 -3.27
C GLU A 585 -4.47 -16.06 -3.52
N ARG A 586 -4.25 -16.78 -4.64
CA ARG A 586 -5.06 -17.96 -4.97
C ARG A 586 -4.33 -19.17 -5.55
N SER A 587 -3.11 -19.47 -5.11
CA SER A 587 -2.57 -20.82 -5.31
C SER A 587 -3.16 -21.82 -4.30
N ASN A 588 -4.45 -22.09 -4.46
CA ASN A 588 -5.16 -23.36 -4.23
C ASN A 588 -6.67 -23.07 -4.12
N ILE A 589 -7.38 -23.12 -5.26
CA ILE A 589 -8.65 -23.86 -5.44
C ILE A 589 -9.20 -23.50 -6.82
N CYS A 590 -9.29 -24.56 -7.63
CA CYS A 590 -9.82 -24.57 -8.98
C CYS A 590 -11.27 -24.07 -9.03
N ILE A 591 -11.60 -23.32 -10.08
CA ILE A 591 -12.97 -22.95 -10.45
C ILE A 591 -13.75 -24.23 -10.75
N MET A 592 -14.69 -24.58 -9.88
CA MET A 592 -15.73 -25.57 -10.15
C MET A 592 -17.09 -24.93 -9.90
N THR A 593 -17.97 -25.06 -10.89
CA THR A 593 -19.36 -24.60 -10.86
C THR A 593 -20.16 -25.41 -9.82
N GLY A 594 -20.42 -24.79 -8.65
CA GLY A 594 -21.31 -25.19 -7.53
C GLY A 594 -20.76 -26.27 -6.58
N PRO A 595 -21.13 -26.34 -5.27
CA PRO A 595 -21.95 -25.47 -4.42
C PRO A 595 -21.10 -24.51 -3.55
N GLU A 596 -21.71 -23.42 -3.05
CA GLU A 596 -21.18 -22.37 -2.13
C GLU A 596 -19.70 -21.99 -2.30
N ALA A 597 -19.44 -20.81 -2.87
CA ALA A 597 -18.08 -20.26 -2.95
C ALA A 597 -17.47 -20.16 -1.54
N SER A 598 -16.17 -20.46 -1.40
CA SER A 598 -15.45 -20.31 -0.13
C SER A 598 -15.68 -18.92 0.47
N GLY A 599 -16.12 -18.84 1.73
CA GLY A 599 -16.41 -17.58 2.43
C GLY A 599 -17.81 -16.98 2.18
N GLN A 600 -18.67 -17.62 1.37
CA GLN A 600 -20.05 -17.17 1.19
C GLN A 600 -20.89 -17.41 2.46
N ALA A 601 -21.66 -16.39 2.89
CA ALA A 601 -22.51 -16.51 4.05
C ALA A 601 -23.72 -17.43 3.80
N SER A 602 -24.05 -18.23 4.82
CA SER A 602 -25.32 -18.93 4.89
C SER A 602 -26.49 -17.98 5.21
N LEU A 603 -27.72 -18.50 5.20
CA LEU A 603 -28.85 -17.78 5.80
C LEU A 603 -28.65 -17.65 7.31
N PRO A 604 -29.18 -16.58 7.94
CA PRO A 604 -29.22 -16.47 9.40
C PRO A 604 -29.85 -17.72 10.02
N THR A 605 -29.13 -18.39 10.92
CA THR A 605 -29.63 -19.59 11.60
C THR A 605 -30.87 -19.26 12.44
N SER A 606 -31.85 -20.16 12.45
CA SER A 606 -33.06 -20.04 13.26
C SER A 606 -32.79 -20.25 14.76
N ASN A 607 -31.67 -20.87 15.12
CA ASN A 607 -31.32 -21.26 16.49
C ASN A 607 -30.16 -20.44 17.05
N SER A 608 -30.23 -19.12 16.93
CA SER A 608 -29.18 -18.22 17.41
C SER A 608 -29.02 -18.27 18.93
N THR A 609 -27.83 -17.92 19.45
CA THR A 609 -27.57 -17.66 20.88
C THR A 609 -28.57 -16.65 21.50
N LYS A 610 -28.67 -16.60 22.83
CA LYS A 610 -29.62 -15.70 23.51
C LYS A 610 -28.97 -14.39 23.87
N ALA A 611 -29.17 -13.35 23.06
CA ALA A 611 -28.67 -12.02 23.37
C ALA A 611 -29.41 -11.38 24.54
N TYR A 612 -28.66 -10.73 25.45
CA TYR A 612 -29.20 -10.00 26.61
C TYR A 612 -30.31 -9.03 26.22
N TRP A 613 -30.16 -8.38 25.06
CA TRP A 613 -31.09 -7.37 24.53
C TRP A 613 -32.47 -7.90 24.18
N HIS A 614 -32.61 -9.21 23.98
CA HIS A 614 -33.87 -9.86 23.62
C HIS A 614 -34.66 -10.38 24.82
N ARG A 615 -34.21 -10.12 26.06
CA ARG A 615 -34.90 -10.54 27.29
C ARG A 615 -36.27 -9.88 27.50
N ASP A 616 -36.50 -8.73 26.86
CA ASP A 616 -37.78 -8.00 26.87
C ASP A 616 -38.19 -7.62 25.42
N PRO A 617 -38.63 -8.61 24.60
CA PRO A 617 -38.95 -8.38 23.21
C PRO A 617 -40.21 -7.51 23.07
N SER A 618 -40.29 -6.74 21.98
CA SER A 618 -41.49 -5.93 21.68
C SER A 618 -42.73 -6.81 21.53
N LYS A 619 -43.79 -6.47 22.26
CA LYS A 619 -45.10 -7.14 22.15
C LYS A 619 -45.80 -6.87 20.81
N VAL A 620 -45.38 -5.83 20.09
CA VAL A 620 -45.95 -5.41 18.81
C VAL A 620 -45.22 -6.07 17.64
N LEU A 621 -43.89 -6.16 17.72
CA LEU A 621 -43.03 -6.63 16.62
C LEU A 621 -42.76 -8.13 16.64
N PHE A 622 -42.87 -8.80 17.78
CA PHE A 622 -42.61 -10.23 17.89
C PHE A 622 -43.61 -11.04 17.05
N GLY A 623 -43.11 -11.80 16.09
CA GLY A 623 -43.92 -12.52 15.10
C GLY A 623 -44.70 -11.61 14.14
N HIS A 624 -44.34 -10.33 14.05
CA HIS A 624 -45.13 -9.35 13.32
C HIS A 624 -45.12 -9.57 11.82
N ARG A 625 -46.32 -9.54 11.24
CA ARG A 625 -46.56 -9.49 9.80
C ARG A 625 -47.66 -8.47 9.57
N THR A 626 -47.33 -7.34 8.95
CA THR A 626 -48.32 -6.27 8.71
C THR A 626 -49.49 -6.78 7.88
N THR A 627 -49.22 -7.70 6.94
CA THR A 627 -50.24 -8.45 6.19
C THR A 627 -50.02 -9.96 6.35
N PRO A 628 -51.09 -10.78 6.46
CA PRO A 628 -50.97 -12.25 6.58
C PRO A 628 -50.25 -12.89 5.39
N THR A 629 -50.56 -12.41 4.17
CA THR A 629 -49.88 -12.79 2.93
C THR A 629 -48.80 -11.77 2.60
N LEU A 630 -47.67 -12.26 2.07
CA LEU A 630 -46.61 -11.41 1.56
C LEU A 630 -47.16 -10.59 0.37
N PRO A 631 -46.99 -9.25 0.34
CA PRO A 631 -47.33 -8.47 -0.85
C PRO A 631 -46.53 -8.97 -2.06
N THR A 632 -47.08 -8.81 -3.26
CA THR A 632 -46.39 -9.23 -4.51
C THR A 632 -45.69 -8.08 -5.22
N LYS A 633 -45.98 -6.83 -4.84
CA LYS A 633 -45.31 -5.62 -5.34
C LYS A 633 -45.09 -4.60 -4.23
N ALA A 634 -44.02 -3.83 -4.36
CA ALA A 634 -43.70 -2.66 -3.55
C ALA A 634 -43.00 -1.60 -4.42
N ASP A 635 -42.90 -0.37 -3.93
CA ASP A 635 -42.06 0.65 -4.56
C ASP A 635 -40.61 0.52 -4.08
N VAL A 636 -40.42 0.13 -2.81
CA VAL A 636 -39.11 -0.13 -2.20
C VAL A 636 -39.17 -1.41 -1.36
N ILE A 637 -38.16 -2.27 -1.50
CA ILE A 637 -37.94 -3.41 -0.60
C ILE A 637 -36.67 -3.15 0.22
N ILE A 638 -36.75 -3.30 1.54
CA ILE A 638 -35.58 -3.24 2.43
C ILE A 638 -35.38 -4.63 3.02
N ILE A 639 -34.18 -5.20 2.89
CA ILE A 639 -33.84 -6.51 3.44
C ILE A 639 -32.92 -6.31 4.64
N GLY A 640 -33.39 -6.73 5.82
CA GLY A 640 -32.76 -6.48 7.11
C GLY A 640 -33.44 -5.35 7.88
N SER A 641 -33.67 -5.56 9.18
CA SER A 641 -34.39 -4.63 10.05
C SER A 641 -33.52 -4.00 11.15
N GLY A 642 -32.20 -4.03 11.01
CA GLY A 642 -31.26 -3.35 11.91
C GLY A 642 -31.30 -1.83 11.78
N ILE A 643 -30.35 -1.12 12.44
CA ILE A 643 -30.30 0.35 12.44
C ILE A 643 -30.35 0.94 11.03
N SER A 644 -29.55 0.42 10.08
CA SER A 644 -29.50 0.97 8.71
C SER A 644 -30.85 0.84 8.01
N GLY A 645 -31.49 -0.34 8.08
CA GLY A 645 -32.79 -0.59 7.45
C GLY A 645 -33.93 0.21 8.08
N ALA A 646 -33.97 0.28 9.42
CA ALA A 646 -34.98 1.06 10.14
C ALA A 646 -34.82 2.58 9.90
N SER A 647 -33.57 3.08 9.86
CA SER A 647 -33.29 4.49 9.58
C SER A 647 -33.63 4.85 8.14
N ALA A 648 -33.25 4.03 7.17
CA ALA A 648 -33.62 4.20 5.76
C ALA A 648 -35.15 4.23 5.57
N ALA A 649 -35.87 3.28 6.17
CA ALA A 649 -37.33 3.24 6.11
C ALA A 649 -37.96 4.50 6.72
N ARG A 650 -37.44 4.96 7.86
CA ARG A 650 -37.90 6.19 8.52
C ARG A 650 -37.65 7.41 7.65
N TYR A 651 -36.43 7.57 7.13
CA TYR A 651 -36.05 8.67 6.26
C TYR A 651 -36.97 8.76 5.04
N LEU A 652 -37.20 7.64 4.35
CA LEU A 652 -38.13 7.59 3.22
C LEU A 652 -39.56 8.01 3.61
N ARG A 653 -40.04 7.67 4.81
CA ARG A 653 -41.40 8.04 5.26
C ARG A 653 -41.51 9.51 5.67
N GLU A 654 -40.43 10.11 6.16
CA GLU A 654 -40.37 11.52 6.56
C GLU A 654 -40.10 12.46 5.38
N ASP A 655 -39.41 11.97 4.35
CA ASP A 655 -39.05 12.74 3.16
C ASP A 655 -40.27 13.06 2.27
N ALA A 656 -40.24 14.24 1.62
CA ALA A 656 -41.34 14.74 0.81
C ALA A 656 -41.59 13.91 -0.45
N GLN A 657 -40.53 13.35 -1.06
CA GLN A 657 -40.59 12.51 -2.24
C GLN A 657 -40.88 11.05 -1.85
N GLY A 658 -40.37 10.59 -0.70
CA GLY A 658 -40.48 9.19 -0.25
C GLY A 658 -41.79 8.82 0.46
N LYS A 659 -42.46 9.78 1.12
CA LYS A 659 -43.65 9.52 1.96
C LYS A 659 -44.85 8.88 1.24
N ASP A 660 -44.89 8.90 -0.09
CA ASP A 660 -45.96 8.28 -0.87
C ASP A 660 -45.59 6.90 -1.43
N LEU A 661 -44.39 6.40 -1.13
CA LEU A 661 -43.91 5.07 -1.53
C LEU A 661 -44.45 3.96 -0.61
N ASN A 662 -44.74 2.80 -1.21
CA ASN A 662 -45.02 1.55 -0.50
C ASN A 662 -43.71 0.82 -0.22
N ILE A 663 -43.35 0.74 1.05
CA ILE A 663 -42.11 0.16 1.55
C ILE A 663 -42.43 -1.18 2.20
N VAL A 664 -41.78 -2.25 1.74
CA VAL A 664 -41.82 -3.57 2.41
C VAL A 664 -40.46 -3.88 3.00
N MET A 665 -40.42 -4.16 4.29
CA MET A 665 -39.22 -4.59 5.00
C MET A 665 -39.29 -6.09 5.29
N LEU A 666 -38.27 -6.82 4.87
CA LEU A 666 -38.13 -8.26 5.09
C LEU A 666 -37.08 -8.52 6.17
N GLU A 667 -37.41 -9.36 7.14
CA GLU A 667 -36.49 -9.81 8.17
C GLU A 667 -36.49 -11.35 8.22
N ALA A 668 -35.29 -11.92 8.20
CA ALA A 668 -35.08 -13.36 8.14
C ALA A 668 -35.57 -14.04 9.42
N ARG A 669 -35.34 -13.41 10.57
CA ARG A 669 -35.75 -13.87 11.90
C ARG A 669 -36.82 -12.95 12.47
N GLU A 670 -36.72 -12.58 13.74
CA GLU A 670 -37.56 -11.54 14.34
C GLU A 670 -37.02 -10.14 14.05
N ALA A 671 -37.85 -9.11 14.23
CA ALA A 671 -37.43 -7.72 14.02
C ALA A 671 -36.16 -7.40 14.84
N CYS A 672 -35.16 -6.79 14.21
CA CYS A 672 -33.86 -6.43 14.79
C CYS A 672 -33.08 -7.60 15.43
N TRP A 673 -33.20 -8.83 14.91
CA TRP A 673 -32.53 -10.01 15.52
C TRP A 673 -31.09 -10.27 15.05
N GLY A 674 -30.60 -9.50 14.07
CA GLY A 674 -29.24 -9.60 13.51
C GLY A 674 -28.20 -8.82 14.33
N ALA A 675 -27.17 -8.31 13.65
CA ALA A 675 -26.03 -7.61 14.27
C ALA A 675 -26.45 -6.53 15.28
N THR A 676 -27.42 -5.68 14.95
CA THR A 676 -27.89 -4.62 15.87
C THR A 676 -28.45 -5.17 17.18
N GLY A 677 -29.36 -6.14 17.15
CA GLY A 677 -29.96 -6.71 18.37
C GLY A 677 -28.98 -7.55 19.21
N ARG A 678 -27.76 -7.72 18.72
CA ARG A 678 -26.67 -8.50 19.33
C ARG A 678 -25.42 -7.66 19.60
N ASN A 679 -25.43 -6.37 19.24
CA ASN A 679 -24.34 -5.43 19.49
C ASN A 679 -24.26 -5.07 20.99
N GLY A 680 -23.09 -4.73 21.53
CA GLY A 680 -22.94 -4.41 22.95
C GLY A 680 -23.51 -3.06 23.42
N GLY A 681 -24.16 -2.27 22.57
CA GLY A 681 -24.83 -1.03 22.95
C GLY A 681 -23.91 0.18 23.12
N HIS A 682 -22.67 0.08 22.62
CA HIS A 682 -21.65 1.10 22.73
C HIS A 682 -21.68 2.02 21.50
N CYS A 683 -22.04 3.28 21.70
CA CYS A 683 -22.07 4.29 20.65
C CYS A 683 -20.98 5.32 20.93
N GLN A 684 -19.80 5.08 20.37
CA GLN A 684 -18.61 5.91 20.60
C GLN A 684 -17.95 6.23 19.25
N PRO A 685 -18.09 7.46 18.73
CA PRO A 685 -17.34 7.93 17.57
C PRO A 685 -15.82 7.83 17.75
N GLN A 686 -15.12 7.43 16.69
CA GLN A 686 -13.66 7.47 16.61
C GLN A 686 -13.23 8.86 16.13
N ILE A 687 -12.79 9.70 17.06
CA ILE A 687 -12.53 11.13 16.79
C ILE A 687 -11.08 11.45 16.41
N TYR A 688 -10.18 10.45 16.42
CA TYR A 688 -8.76 10.64 16.10
C TYR A 688 -8.12 9.50 15.31
N ASN A 689 -8.74 8.32 15.22
CA ASN A 689 -8.21 7.21 14.44
C ASN A 689 -8.49 7.30 12.93
N PRO A 690 -9.69 7.69 12.46
CA PRO A 690 -9.97 7.76 11.03
C PRO A 690 -9.64 9.14 10.45
N ASP A 691 -9.77 9.29 9.13
CA ASP A 691 -9.69 10.60 8.47
C ASP A 691 -10.63 11.62 9.16
N PRO A 692 -10.23 12.89 9.33
CA PRO A 692 -11.03 13.90 10.03
C PRO A 692 -12.48 14.06 9.51
N GLU A 693 -12.70 13.82 8.21
CA GLU A 693 -14.05 13.85 7.61
C GLU A 693 -14.93 12.69 8.10
N ILE A 694 -14.34 11.52 8.31
CA ILE A 694 -15.02 10.34 8.88
C ILE A 694 -15.30 10.58 10.37
N SER A 695 -14.33 11.10 11.13
CA SER A 695 -14.56 11.50 12.53
C SER A 695 -15.72 12.50 12.65
N ALA A 696 -15.79 13.48 11.75
CA ALA A 696 -16.88 14.45 11.71
C ALA A 696 -18.23 13.81 11.32
N PHE A 697 -18.24 12.79 10.45
CA PHE A 697 -19.43 12.03 10.12
C PHE A 697 -19.93 11.22 11.32
N GLU A 698 -19.06 10.47 12.00
CA GLU A 698 -19.43 9.65 13.16
C GLU A 698 -19.97 10.50 14.32
N LEU A 699 -19.35 11.67 14.56
CA LEU A 699 -19.83 12.63 15.55
C LEU A 699 -21.23 13.16 15.19
N ARG A 700 -21.49 13.45 13.90
CA ARG A 700 -22.81 13.83 13.41
C ARG A 700 -23.83 12.71 13.61
N ASN A 701 -23.43 11.47 13.36
CA ASN A 701 -24.31 10.31 13.54
C ASN A 701 -24.67 10.12 15.02
N TYR A 702 -23.70 10.21 15.93
CA TYR A 702 -23.94 10.23 17.37
C TYR A 702 -24.96 11.31 17.76
N GLN A 703 -24.74 12.54 17.32
CA GLN A 703 -25.63 13.67 17.60
C GLN A 703 -27.04 13.44 17.03
N THR A 704 -27.14 12.82 15.86
CA THR A 704 -28.42 12.49 15.22
C THR A 704 -29.21 11.46 16.03
N ILE A 705 -28.56 10.38 16.48
CA ILE A 705 -29.20 9.36 17.32
C ILE A 705 -29.62 9.97 18.66
N LYS A 706 -28.74 10.74 19.30
CA LYS A 706 -29.05 11.46 20.54
C LYS A 706 -30.28 12.35 20.40
N ALA A 707 -30.29 13.21 19.38
CA ALA A 707 -31.40 14.13 19.14
C ALA A 707 -32.71 13.38 18.87
N LEU A 708 -32.66 12.27 18.14
CA LEU A 708 -33.83 11.43 17.89
C LEU A 708 -34.37 10.83 19.20
N VAL A 709 -33.50 10.29 20.05
CA VAL A 709 -33.87 9.71 21.34
C VAL A 709 -34.48 10.76 22.27
N GLU A 710 -33.86 11.92 22.40
CA GLU A 710 -34.32 13.01 23.26
C GLU A 710 -35.66 13.56 22.77
N LYS A 711 -35.77 13.87 21.47
CA LYS A 711 -36.97 14.43 20.86
C LYS A 711 -38.21 13.56 21.06
N HIS A 712 -38.03 12.24 20.98
CA HIS A 712 -39.13 11.28 21.03
C HIS A 712 -39.23 10.52 22.36
N SER A 713 -38.35 10.81 23.32
CA SER A 713 -38.26 10.10 24.60
C SER A 713 -38.20 8.58 24.41
N ILE A 714 -37.33 8.13 23.49
CA ILE A 714 -37.23 6.73 23.11
C ILE A 714 -36.75 5.91 24.32
N PRO A 715 -37.47 4.85 24.74
CA PRO A 715 -37.13 4.05 25.90
C PRO A 715 -36.01 3.04 25.60
N CYS A 716 -34.91 3.50 25.01
CA CYS A 716 -33.70 2.70 24.76
C CYS A 716 -32.64 2.91 25.85
N GLU A 717 -33.00 3.61 26.94
CA GLU A 717 -32.10 3.94 28.05
C GLU A 717 -30.78 4.55 27.55
N TRP A 718 -30.88 5.55 26.68
CA TRP A 718 -29.72 6.30 26.21
C TRP A 718 -29.06 7.03 27.38
N ARG A 719 -27.75 6.89 27.49
CA ARG A 719 -26.92 7.61 28.45
C ARG A 719 -25.72 8.20 27.72
N SER A 720 -25.66 9.53 27.60
CA SER A 720 -24.42 10.21 27.22
C SER A 720 -23.41 10.11 28.37
N VAL A 721 -22.24 9.56 28.08
CA VAL A 721 -21.18 9.28 29.04
C VAL A 721 -19.84 9.45 28.32
N PRO A 722 -18.79 10.03 28.94
CA PRO A 722 -17.50 10.17 28.29
C PRO A 722 -16.89 8.82 27.93
N GLY A 723 -16.14 8.78 26.83
CA GLY A 723 -15.39 7.60 26.39
C GLY A 723 -13.96 7.62 26.92
N CYS A 724 -13.42 6.46 27.24
CA CYS A 724 -12.03 6.23 27.63
C CYS A 724 -11.43 5.18 26.69
N HIS A 725 -10.43 5.56 25.90
CA HIS A 725 -9.58 4.61 25.18
C HIS A 725 -8.32 4.39 25.99
N ALA A 726 -8.20 3.23 26.63
CA ALA A 726 -7.06 2.87 27.46
C ALA A 726 -6.09 2.02 26.65
N TYR A 727 -4.83 2.43 26.61
CA TYR A 727 -3.78 1.74 25.87
C TYR A 727 -2.91 0.96 26.85
N PHE A 728 -2.80 -0.35 26.68
CA PHE A 728 -1.96 -1.22 27.49
C PHE A 728 -0.57 -1.44 26.89
N ASP A 729 -0.41 -1.15 25.60
CA ASP A 729 0.89 -1.10 24.94
C ASP A 729 1.45 0.34 24.87
N ASN A 730 2.74 0.49 25.16
CA ASN A 730 3.39 1.81 25.21
C ASN A 730 3.65 2.37 23.80
N ALA A 731 3.99 1.51 22.83
CA ALA A 731 4.26 1.95 21.47
C ALA A 731 2.96 2.42 20.77
N MET A 732 1.87 1.66 20.94
CA MET A 732 0.54 2.04 20.45
C MET A 732 0.09 3.38 21.06
N PHE A 733 0.26 3.57 22.37
CA PHE A 733 -0.09 4.85 23.01
C PHE A 733 0.71 6.02 22.42
N ALA A 734 2.03 5.86 22.22
CA ALA A 734 2.88 6.90 21.66
C ALA A 734 2.52 7.23 20.20
N ASN A 735 2.20 6.21 19.40
CA ASN A 735 1.77 6.39 18.02
C ASN A 735 0.44 7.16 17.96
N SER A 736 -0.58 6.71 18.70
CA SER A 736 -1.87 7.40 18.71
C SER A 736 -1.78 8.80 19.35
N LEU A 737 -0.83 9.05 20.26
CA LEU A 737 -0.58 10.40 20.78
C LEU A 737 -0.08 11.34 19.68
N THR A 738 0.83 10.87 18.82
CA THR A 738 1.32 11.64 17.66
C THR A 738 0.19 12.00 16.70
N VAL A 739 -0.77 11.09 16.51
CA VAL A 739 -1.98 11.33 15.71
C VAL A 739 -2.83 12.43 16.34
N VAL A 740 -3.09 12.35 17.65
CA VAL A 740 -3.85 13.38 18.39
C VAL A 740 -3.16 14.74 18.34
N GLU A 741 -1.83 14.81 18.50
CA GLU A 741 -1.05 16.04 18.38
C GLU A 741 -1.11 16.65 16.97
N THR A 742 -1.16 15.81 15.95
CA THR A 742 -1.34 16.24 14.56
C THR A 742 -2.77 16.73 14.30
N LEU A 743 -3.76 16.06 14.87
CA LEU A 743 -5.15 16.48 14.81
C LEU A 743 -5.36 17.84 15.49
N LEU A 744 -4.77 18.06 16.67
CA LEU A 744 -4.81 19.35 17.38
C LEU A 744 -4.23 20.51 16.53
N ARG A 745 -3.25 20.22 15.68
CA ARG A 745 -2.64 21.22 14.77
C ARG A 745 -3.46 21.45 13.50
N SER A 746 -4.03 20.38 12.93
CA SER A 746 -4.67 20.42 11.61
C SER A 746 -6.20 20.65 11.66
N HIS A 747 -6.87 20.12 12.68
CA HIS A 747 -8.32 20.14 12.90
C HIS A 747 -8.62 20.33 14.41
N PRO A 748 -8.31 21.52 14.96
CA PRO A 748 -8.40 21.79 16.39
C PRO A 748 -9.80 21.51 16.97
N GLU A 749 -10.85 21.65 16.17
CA GLU A 749 -12.24 21.35 16.56
C GLU A 749 -12.49 19.88 16.93
N LEU A 750 -11.70 18.95 16.38
CA LEU A 750 -11.73 17.53 16.75
C LEU A 750 -10.72 17.23 17.86
N GLY A 751 -9.51 17.80 17.75
CA GLY A 751 -8.45 17.61 18.74
C GLY A 751 -8.84 18.08 20.15
N GLU A 752 -9.56 19.20 20.26
CA GLU A 752 -10.04 19.75 21.55
C GLU A 752 -11.07 18.87 22.26
N LEU A 753 -11.67 17.89 21.55
CA LEU A 753 -12.60 16.93 22.15
C LEU A 753 -11.87 15.82 22.93
N ILE A 754 -10.54 15.75 22.82
CA ILE A 754 -9.69 14.70 23.37
C ILE A 754 -8.86 15.27 24.52
N LYS A 755 -8.95 14.63 25.68
CA LYS A 755 -8.04 14.85 26.80
C LYS A 755 -7.07 13.68 26.90
N VAL A 756 -5.80 13.97 26.68
CA VAL A 756 -4.71 13.00 26.83
C VAL A 756 -4.36 12.82 28.30
N LEU A 757 -4.20 11.56 28.71
CA LEU A 757 -3.71 11.17 30.03
C LEU A 757 -2.48 10.28 29.90
N THR A 758 -1.40 10.71 30.54
CA THR A 758 -0.16 9.94 30.71
C THR A 758 -0.05 9.41 32.14
N LYS A 759 0.98 8.61 32.43
CA LYS A 759 1.26 8.11 33.78
C LYS A 759 1.44 9.22 34.84
N ASP A 760 1.82 10.43 34.41
CA ASP A 760 2.01 11.59 35.29
C ASP A 760 0.71 12.40 35.53
N SER A 761 -0.39 12.03 34.88
CA SER A 761 -1.67 12.72 35.02
C SER A 761 -2.30 12.45 36.39
N THR A 762 -2.81 13.49 37.05
CA THR A 762 -3.29 13.42 38.44
C THR A 762 -4.78 13.79 38.62
N SER A 763 -5.47 14.24 37.57
CA SER A 763 -6.88 14.69 37.65
C SER A 763 -7.60 14.68 36.29
N PRO A 764 -8.25 13.56 35.90
CA PRO A 764 -8.12 12.24 36.52
C PRO A 764 -6.74 11.62 36.22
N SER A 765 -6.29 10.72 37.08
CA SER A 765 -5.18 9.79 36.84
C SER A 765 -5.67 8.50 36.18
N LEU A 766 -4.76 7.66 35.67
CA LEU A 766 -5.13 6.33 35.15
C LEU A 766 -5.78 5.44 36.21
N ALA A 767 -5.39 5.60 37.48
CA ALA A 767 -6.04 4.92 38.60
C ALA A 767 -7.47 5.41 38.85
N ASP A 768 -7.74 6.71 38.68
CA ASP A 768 -9.11 7.26 38.77
C ASP A 768 -10.00 6.71 37.65
N LEU A 769 -9.42 6.34 36.50
CA LEU A 769 -10.09 5.66 35.41
C LEU A 769 -10.21 4.15 35.59
N ARG A 770 -9.69 3.60 36.69
CA ARG A 770 -9.58 2.17 37.00
C ARG A 770 -8.66 1.37 36.05
N VAL A 771 -7.81 2.03 35.27
CA VAL A 771 -6.83 1.39 34.37
C VAL A 771 -5.39 1.68 34.80
N PRO A 772 -4.99 1.40 36.06
CA PRO A 772 -3.69 1.83 36.60
C PRO A 772 -2.49 1.21 35.88
N THR A 773 -2.70 0.11 35.15
CA THR A 773 -1.68 -0.61 34.37
C THR A 773 -1.54 -0.12 32.94
N ALA A 774 -2.43 0.75 32.46
CA ALA A 774 -2.35 1.31 31.11
C ALA A 774 -1.07 2.15 30.91
N ALA A 775 -0.53 2.13 29.70
CA ALA A 775 0.53 3.03 29.26
C ALA A 775 0.06 4.49 29.25
N GLY A 776 -1.21 4.70 28.85
CA GLY A 776 -1.89 5.98 28.84
C GLY A 776 -3.33 5.83 28.40
N ALA A 777 -4.08 6.94 28.38
CA ALA A 777 -5.48 6.92 27.96
C ALA A 777 -5.89 8.21 27.27
N PHE A 778 -6.84 8.10 26.35
CA PHE A 778 -7.52 9.24 25.76
C PHE A 778 -8.97 9.29 26.22
N LEU A 779 -9.34 10.42 26.83
CA LEU A 779 -10.72 10.70 27.20
C LEU A 779 -11.37 11.52 26.11
N GLN A 780 -12.58 11.11 25.71
CA GLN A 780 -13.40 11.89 24.80
C GLN A 780 -14.77 12.21 25.41
N THR A 781 -15.33 13.34 24.98
CA THR A 781 -16.57 13.87 25.52
C THR A 781 -17.83 13.24 24.94
N HIS A 782 -17.74 12.63 23.75
CA HIS A 782 -18.89 12.15 23.00
C HIS A 782 -18.89 10.63 22.93
N ALA A 783 -19.49 9.97 23.92
CA ALA A 783 -19.86 8.57 23.82
C ALA A 783 -21.23 8.34 24.48
N ALA A 784 -21.81 7.17 24.25
CA ALA A 784 -23.06 6.77 24.87
C ALA A 784 -23.17 5.26 25.02
N SER A 785 -23.97 4.87 26.00
CA SER A 785 -24.55 3.54 26.08
C SER A 785 -26.04 3.58 25.78
N LEU A 786 -26.56 2.56 25.09
CA LEU A 786 -27.99 2.39 24.81
C LEU A 786 -28.38 0.91 24.68
N TRP A 787 -29.68 0.64 24.61
CA TRP A 787 -30.27 -0.67 24.29
C TRP A 787 -30.60 -0.68 22.80
N PRO A 788 -29.76 -1.28 21.93
CA PRO A 788 -29.93 -1.15 20.48
C PRO A 788 -31.27 -1.69 19.97
N TYR A 789 -31.67 -2.86 20.48
CA TYR A 789 -32.95 -3.47 20.15
C TYR A 789 -34.16 -2.58 20.45
N LYS A 790 -34.18 -1.86 21.59
CA LYS A 790 -35.29 -0.96 21.93
C LYS A 790 -35.32 0.30 21.06
N LEU A 791 -34.15 0.84 20.68
CA LEU A 791 -34.07 1.97 19.75
C LEU A 791 -34.72 1.61 18.41
N VAL A 792 -34.30 0.48 17.82
CA VAL A 792 -34.84 0.03 16.53
C VAL A 792 -36.28 -0.43 16.64
N SER A 793 -36.65 -1.12 17.72
CA SER A 793 -38.04 -1.52 17.95
C SER A 793 -38.97 -0.31 17.98
N TRP A 794 -38.57 0.76 18.66
CA TRP A 794 -39.33 2.00 18.68
C TRP A 794 -39.46 2.61 17.28
N MET A 795 -38.38 2.66 16.50
CA MET A 795 -38.44 3.19 15.12
C MET A 795 -39.44 2.40 14.26
N LEU A 796 -39.42 1.06 14.35
CA LEU A 796 -40.32 0.19 13.60
C LEU A 796 -41.78 0.29 14.09
N GLU A 797 -42.02 0.37 15.40
CA GLU A 797 -43.36 0.58 15.97
C GLU A 797 -43.94 1.94 15.59
N ASP A 798 -43.11 2.99 15.59
CA ASP A 798 -43.50 4.33 15.14
C ASP A 798 -43.83 4.32 13.64
N LEU A 799 -43.06 3.62 12.81
CA LEU A 799 -43.37 3.43 11.39
C LEU A 799 -44.71 2.70 11.17
N LEU A 800 -45.00 1.66 11.95
CA LEU A 800 -46.27 0.94 11.86
C LEU A 800 -47.45 1.79 12.35
N THR A 801 -47.27 2.54 13.43
CA THR A 801 -48.32 3.38 14.03
C THR A 801 -48.62 4.61 13.18
N SER A 802 -47.57 5.28 12.68
CA SER A 802 -47.69 6.40 11.74
C SER A 802 -48.30 5.94 10.42
N ASN A 803 -47.99 4.73 9.94
CA ASN A 803 -48.63 4.15 8.77
C ASN A 803 -50.14 3.97 8.95
N ALA A 804 -50.59 3.55 10.12
CA ALA A 804 -52.03 3.39 10.43
C ALA A 804 -52.80 4.71 10.55
N THR A 805 -52.10 5.83 10.77
CA THR A 805 -52.71 7.15 11.07
C THR A 805 -52.42 8.22 10.01
N SER A 806 -51.50 7.97 9.07
CA SER A 806 -51.10 8.91 8.04
C SER A 806 -52.16 9.10 6.95
N LYS A 807 -52.19 10.31 6.38
CA LYS A 807 -52.96 10.65 5.16
C LYS A 807 -52.16 10.46 3.86
N ALA A 808 -50.86 10.12 3.97
CA ALA A 808 -50.01 9.85 2.81
C ALA A 808 -50.49 8.60 2.07
N LYS A 809 -50.25 8.52 0.75
CA LYS A 809 -50.68 7.37 -0.07
C LYS A 809 -49.80 6.13 0.15
N GLY A 810 -48.55 6.34 0.53
CA GLY A 810 -47.57 5.28 0.74
C GLY A 810 -47.80 4.51 2.05
N SER A 811 -47.28 3.29 2.10
CA SER A 811 -47.43 2.39 3.23
C SER A 811 -46.11 1.80 3.73
N PHE A 812 -46.06 1.38 5.00
CA PHE A 812 -44.95 0.60 5.57
C PHE A 812 -45.44 -0.78 6.00
N ASN A 813 -44.78 -1.83 5.51
CA ASN A 813 -45.16 -3.22 5.75
C ASN A 813 -43.93 -4.02 6.22
N LEU A 814 -43.95 -4.49 7.46
CA LEU A 814 -42.90 -5.32 8.05
C LEU A 814 -43.31 -6.80 8.00
N GLN A 815 -42.38 -7.66 7.57
CA GLN A 815 -42.56 -9.10 7.50
C GLN A 815 -41.39 -9.82 8.18
N THR A 816 -41.57 -10.20 9.44
CA THR A 816 -40.61 -11.06 10.14
C THR A 816 -40.75 -12.52 9.71
N ASN A 817 -39.75 -13.35 10.04
CA ASN A 817 -39.66 -14.76 9.70
C ASN A 817 -39.85 -14.99 8.18
N THR A 818 -39.24 -14.12 7.38
CA THR A 818 -39.37 -14.06 5.93
C THR A 818 -37.99 -13.83 5.29
N PRO A 819 -37.11 -14.85 5.31
CA PRO A 819 -35.78 -14.71 4.74
C PRO A 819 -35.86 -14.49 3.23
N ALA A 820 -35.13 -13.50 2.74
CA ALA A 820 -34.81 -13.40 1.33
C ALA A 820 -33.77 -14.47 0.99
N THR A 821 -34.06 -15.30 0.00
CA THR A 821 -33.21 -16.44 -0.37
C THR A 821 -32.54 -16.25 -1.72
N HIS A 822 -33.06 -15.35 -2.57
CA HIS A 822 -32.51 -15.08 -3.89
C HIS A 822 -32.99 -13.73 -4.43
N LEU A 823 -32.13 -13.06 -5.19
CA LEU A 823 -32.44 -11.83 -5.93
C LEU A 823 -32.39 -12.12 -7.43
N GLN A 824 -33.38 -11.63 -8.15
CA GLN A 824 -33.46 -11.79 -9.60
C GLN A 824 -33.87 -10.47 -10.25
N GLN A 825 -33.07 -9.96 -11.17
CA GLN A 825 -33.47 -8.82 -11.98
C GLN A 825 -34.57 -9.22 -12.98
N SER A 826 -35.60 -8.39 -13.15
CA SER A 826 -36.67 -8.65 -14.12
C SER A 826 -36.13 -8.60 -15.55
N PRO A 827 -36.73 -9.34 -16.51
CA PRO A 827 -36.24 -9.38 -17.90
C PRO A 827 -36.17 -8.01 -18.61
N ASP A 828 -37.00 -7.05 -18.20
CA ASP A 828 -37.01 -5.68 -18.71
C ASP A 828 -36.03 -4.75 -17.96
N LYS A 829 -35.28 -5.27 -16.98
CA LYS A 829 -34.33 -4.57 -16.11
C LYS A 829 -34.91 -3.41 -15.28
N LYS A 830 -36.25 -3.31 -15.18
CA LYS A 830 -36.92 -2.20 -14.47
C LYS A 830 -37.21 -2.48 -12.99
N SER A 831 -37.04 -3.73 -12.56
CA SER A 831 -37.34 -4.15 -11.20
C SER A 831 -36.53 -5.35 -10.77
N TRP A 832 -36.48 -5.56 -9.46
CA TRP A 832 -35.89 -6.71 -8.82
C TRP A 832 -36.97 -7.53 -8.15
N ILE A 833 -36.86 -8.85 -8.29
CA ILE A 833 -37.72 -9.85 -7.68
C ILE A 833 -36.96 -10.47 -6.51
N VAL A 834 -37.50 -10.32 -5.31
CA VAL A 834 -36.98 -10.93 -4.09
C VAL A 834 -37.74 -12.21 -3.82
N HIS A 835 -37.03 -13.32 -3.78
CA HIS A 835 -37.58 -14.65 -3.50
C HIS A 835 -37.54 -14.95 -2.01
N THR A 836 -38.63 -15.49 -1.49
CA THR A 836 -38.75 -15.92 -0.09
C THR A 836 -39.54 -17.23 -0.01
N PRO A 837 -39.44 -18.00 1.09
CA PRO A 837 -40.30 -19.18 1.31
C PRO A 837 -41.80 -18.85 1.36
N ARG A 838 -42.18 -17.58 1.54
CA ARG A 838 -43.57 -17.11 1.64
C ARG A 838 -44.11 -16.52 0.34
N GLY A 839 -43.31 -16.50 -0.73
CA GLY A 839 -43.66 -15.94 -2.03
C GLY A 839 -42.61 -14.97 -2.57
N MET A 840 -42.91 -14.39 -3.74
CA MET A 840 -42.05 -13.43 -4.42
C MET A 840 -42.65 -12.03 -4.35
N LEU A 841 -41.78 -11.03 -4.23
CA LEU A 841 -42.12 -9.60 -4.20
C LEU A 841 -41.25 -8.86 -5.21
N ALA A 842 -41.85 -8.02 -6.06
CA ALA A 842 -41.11 -7.21 -7.03
C ALA A 842 -41.13 -5.73 -6.67
N ALA A 843 -40.00 -5.04 -6.83
CA ALA A 843 -39.91 -3.59 -6.68
C ALA A 843 -38.84 -2.99 -7.61
N PRO A 844 -39.02 -1.74 -8.06
CA PRO A 844 -37.99 -1.03 -8.82
C PRO A 844 -36.73 -0.75 -7.98
N LYS A 845 -36.86 -0.66 -6.64
CA LYS A 845 -35.76 -0.38 -5.73
C LYS A 845 -35.67 -1.45 -4.63
N VAL A 846 -34.50 -2.05 -4.45
CA VAL A 846 -34.20 -3.01 -3.39
C VAL A 846 -32.96 -2.53 -2.63
N LEU A 847 -33.05 -2.43 -1.31
CA LEU A 847 -31.97 -2.03 -0.43
C LEU A 847 -31.54 -3.20 0.47
N LEU A 848 -30.28 -3.59 0.38
CA LEU A 848 -29.65 -4.61 1.21
C LEU A 848 -29.03 -3.98 2.44
N THR A 849 -29.61 -4.27 3.61
CA THR A 849 -29.07 -3.91 4.93
C THR A 849 -28.73 -5.15 5.75
N THR A 850 -28.35 -6.23 5.05
CA THR A 850 -28.15 -7.58 5.58
C THR A 850 -26.86 -7.75 6.38
N ASN A 851 -26.00 -6.72 6.40
CA ASN A 851 -24.67 -6.76 7.02
C ASN A 851 -23.94 -8.07 6.65
N GLY A 852 -23.33 -8.81 7.58
CA GLY A 852 -22.51 -10.00 7.30
C GLY A 852 -23.18 -11.10 6.45
N TYR A 853 -24.50 -11.08 6.26
CA TYR A 853 -25.23 -12.03 5.42
C TYR A 853 -25.36 -11.62 3.95
N THR A 854 -24.79 -10.48 3.53
CA THR A 854 -24.97 -9.94 2.17
C THR A 854 -24.50 -10.90 1.09
N SER A 855 -23.40 -11.63 1.32
CA SER A 855 -22.85 -12.58 0.34
C SER A 855 -23.76 -13.78 0.09
N HIS A 856 -24.76 -14.03 0.95
CA HIS A 856 -25.81 -15.00 0.68
C HIS A 856 -26.64 -14.61 -0.56
N LEU A 857 -27.02 -13.33 -0.65
CA LEU A 857 -27.84 -12.80 -1.74
C LEU A 857 -27.00 -12.40 -2.96
N LEU A 858 -25.77 -11.94 -2.73
CA LEU A 858 -24.83 -11.51 -3.76
C LEU A 858 -23.49 -12.21 -3.56
N PRO A 859 -23.26 -13.40 -4.15
CA PRO A 859 -22.06 -14.20 -3.92
C PRO A 859 -20.75 -13.46 -4.17
N ALA A 860 -20.72 -12.49 -5.10
CA ALA A 860 -19.54 -11.66 -5.37
C ALA A 860 -19.05 -10.86 -4.15
N PHE A 861 -19.91 -10.63 -3.15
CA PHE A 861 -19.54 -9.99 -1.90
C PHE A 861 -18.80 -10.91 -0.93
N SER A 862 -18.66 -12.22 -1.17
CA SER A 862 -17.94 -13.12 -0.24
C SER A 862 -16.47 -12.75 -0.03
N GLU A 863 -15.89 -11.95 -0.93
CA GLU A 863 -14.49 -11.52 -0.89
C GLU A 863 -14.27 -10.13 -0.27
N PRO A 864 -14.88 -9.03 -0.78
CA PRO A 864 -14.67 -7.70 -0.20
C PRO A 864 -15.32 -7.56 1.18
N PHE A 865 -16.20 -8.49 1.53
CA PHE A 865 -17.18 -8.32 2.57
C PHE A 865 -17.47 -9.66 3.28
N VAL A 866 -16.74 -9.92 4.37
CA VAL A 866 -16.70 -11.24 5.02
C VAL A 866 -17.57 -11.27 6.29
N PRO A 867 -18.38 -12.33 6.50
CA PRO A 867 -19.07 -12.53 7.77
C PRO A 867 -18.06 -12.82 8.89
N VAL A 868 -18.20 -12.14 10.02
CA VAL A 868 -17.34 -12.35 11.20
C VAL A 868 -18.20 -12.59 12.42
N ARG A 869 -17.98 -13.70 13.11
CA ARG A 869 -18.63 -13.97 14.40
C ARG A 869 -17.89 -13.24 15.51
N GLY A 870 -18.55 -12.28 16.13
CA GLY A 870 -18.11 -11.64 17.37
C GLY A 870 -18.93 -12.09 18.57
N GLU A 871 -18.39 -11.87 19.77
CA GLU A 871 -18.98 -12.29 21.03
C GLU A 871 -19.17 -11.15 22.02
N MET A 872 -20.13 -11.35 22.92
CA MET A 872 -20.50 -10.42 23.96
C MET A 872 -20.88 -11.18 25.22
N SER A 873 -20.57 -10.57 26.36
CA SER A 873 -21.02 -11.03 27.67
C SER A 873 -21.74 -9.91 28.44
N ALA A 874 -22.64 -10.30 29.34
CA ALA A 874 -23.24 -9.44 30.36
C ALA A 874 -22.83 -9.96 31.73
N LEU A 875 -21.83 -9.34 32.33
CA LEU A 875 -21.14 -9.85 33.52
C LEU A 875 -21.65 -9.17 34.80
N VAL A 876 -21.77 -9.92 35.88
CA VAL A 876 -22.08 -9.39 37.20
C VAL A 876 -20.87 -8.60 37.71
N SER A 877 -21.09 -7.36 38.14
CA SER A 877 -20.04 -6.52 38.69
C SER A 877 -19.61 -7.01 40.09
N PRO A 878 -18.31 -7.16 40.39
CA PRO A 878 -17.83 -7.57 41.72
C PRO A 878 -18.24 -6.63 42.86
N GLU A 879 -18.50 -7.20 44.04
CA GLU A 879 -18.83 -6.45 45.27
C GLU A 879 -17.70 -5.53 45.75
N SER A 880 -16.45 -5.81 45.37
CA SER A 880 -15.23 -5.05 45.74
C SER A 880 -15.15 -3.64 45.12
N THR A 881 -16.09 -3.23 44.28
CA THR A 881 -16.00 -1.99 43.48
C THR A 881 -16.42 -0.68 44.19
N GLY A 882 -16.65 -0.70 45.51
CA GLY A 882 -16.91 0.48 46.36
C GLY A 882 -18.37 0.94 46.41
N GLU A 883 -18.71 1.99 47.19
CA GLU A 883 -20.11 2.39 47.52
C GLU A 883 -21.04 2.67 46.32
N LYS A 884 -20.54 2.73 45.09
CA LYS A 884 -21.35 2.68 43.88
C LYS A 884 -20.55 1.90 42.81
N ASN A 885 -20.92 0.65 42.52
CA ASN A 885 -20.40 -0.21 41.44
C ASN A 885 -20.63 0.41 40.04
N LYS A 886 -20.14 1.63 39.79
CA LYS A 886 -20.46 2.46 38.64
C LYS A 886 -19.22 2.74 37.81
N LEU A 887 -19.36 2.58 36.50
CA LEU A 887 -18.40 3.06 35.52
C LEU A 887 -18.80 4.47 35.05
N GLU A 888 -17.90 5.42 35.30
CA GLU A 888 -18.04 6.82 34.89
C GLU A 888 -17.75 7.04 33.40
N TYR A 889 -17.09 6.08 32.77
CA TYR A 889 -16.70 6.08 31.36
C TYR A 889 -17.23 4.83 30.65
N THR A 890 -17.37 4.90 29.34
CA THR A 890 -17.34 3.70 28.47
C THR A 890 -15.91 3.45 28.05
N TYR A 891 -15.52 2.20 27.84
CA TYR A 891 -14.13 1.85 27.58
C TYR A 891 -13.96 1.22 26.20
N GLY A 892 -12.87 1.59 25.54
CA GLY A 892 -12.18 0.77 24.55
C GLY A 892 -10.81 0.42 25.11
N PHE A 893 -10.38 -0.83 24.93
CA PHE A 893 -9.10 -1.32 25.42
C PHE A 893 -8.21 -1.66 24.22
N MET A 894 -7.05 -1.02 24.11
CA MET A 894 -6.14 -1.18 22.98
C MET A 894 -4.83 -1.82 23.45
N GLY A 895 -4.29 -2.76 22.68
CA GLY A 895 -2.97 -3.35 22.96
C GLY A 895 -2.93 -4.33 24.14
N ASN A 896 -4.06 -4.91 24.55
CA ASN A 896 -4.10 -5.96 25.57
C ASN A 896 -3.85 -7.35 24.95
N ASP A 897 -3.04 -8.22 25.56
CA ASP A 897 -2.78 -9.60 25.09
C ASP A 897 -2.46 -9.73 23.58
N GLU A 898 -1.53 -8.89 23.08
CA GLU A 898 -1.10 -8.84 21.66
C GLU A 898 -2.19 -8.38 20.66
N GLN A 899 -3.30 -7.80 21.15
CA GLN A 899 -4.28 -7.11 20.32
C GLN A 899 -3.62 -5.94 19.56
N ASP A 900 -3.90 -5.82 18.26
CA ASP A 900 -3.52 -4.64 17.48
C ASP A 900 -4.57 -3.50 17.62
N ILE A 901 -4.43 -2.44 16.81
CA ILE A 901 -5.30 -1.26 16.86
C ILE A 901 -6.70 -1.49 16.26
N ASP A 902 -6.92 -2.60 15.54
CA ASP A 902 -8.18 -2.98 14.87
C ASP A 902 -8.95 -4.07 15.66
N HIS A 903 -8.50 -4.38 16.88
CA HIS A 903 -9.15 -5.29 17.81
C HIS A 903 -9.79 -4.51 18.95
N ASP A 904 -11.07 -4.19 18.79
CA ASP A 904 -11.82 -3.38 19.74
C ASP A 904 -12.47 -4.24 20.83
N ASP A 905 -11.76 -4.48 21.93
CA ASP A 905 -12.41 -4.85 23.16
C ASP A 905 -13.09 -3.61 23.76
N TYR A 906 -14.38 -3.73 24.06
CA TYR A 906 -15.16 -2.58 24.49
C TYR A 906 -16.15 -2.91 25.58
N LEU A 907 -16.41 -1.90 26.43
CA LEU A 907 -17.19 -2.07 27.63
C LEU A 907 -18.13 -0.89 27.87
N ILE A 908 -19.40 -1.21 28.11
CA ILE A 908 -20.37 -0.32 28.73
C ILE A 908 -20.97 -0.97 29.98
N GLN A 909 -21.67 -0.18 30.79
CA GLN A 909 -22.42 -0.71 31.95
C GLN A 909 -23.91 -0.40 31.84
N ARG A 910 -24.75 -1.41 32.15
CA ARG A 910 -26.21 -1.32 32.05
C ARG A 910 -26.93 -2.38 32.92
N PRO A 911 -28.12 -2.09 33.48
CA PRO A 911 -28.76 -0.78 33.54
C PRO A 911 -27.97 0.17 34.44
N PHE A 912 -27.98 1.45 34.11
CA PHE A 912 -27.29 2.45 34.92
C PHE A 912 -28.33 3.25 35.69
N SER A 913 -28.18 3.34 37.01
CA SER A 913 -29.09 4.07 37.89
C SER A 913 -28.33 5.02 38.82
N ASP A 914 -29.05 5.97 39.42
CA ASP A 914 -28.46 6.86 40.43
C ASP A 914 -28.01 6.12 41.69
N SER A 915 -28.59 4.94 41.97
CA SER A 915 -28.27 4.06 43.09
C SER A 915 -27.15 3.05 42.85
N GLY A 916 -26.74 2.79 41.60
CA GLY A 916 -25.71 1.78 41.27
C GLY A 916 -25.64 1.46 39.77
N GLY A 917 -24.60 0.73 39.36
CA GLY A 917 -24.46 0.19 38.01
C GLY A 917 -24.81 -1.30 37.98
N GLY A 918 -25.48 -1.73 36.90
CA GLY A 918 -25.86 -3.11 36.64
C GLY A 918 -24.74 -3.94 36.01
N GLU A 919 -25.12 -4.84 35.10
CA GLU A 919 -24.18 -5.72 34.40
C GLU A 919 -23.17 -4.95 33.51
N LEU A 920 -21.97 -5.51 33.40
CA LEU A 920 -20.88 -5.05 32.54
C LEU A 920 -21.04 -5.72 31.17
N MET A 921 -21.38 -4.93 30.14
CA MET A 921 -21.54 -5.42 28.77
C MET A 921 -20.17 -5.38 28.08
N PHE A 922 -19.48 -6.51 28.05
CA PHE A 922 -18.13 -6.61 27.54
C PHE A 922 -18.11 -7.40 26.24
N GLY A 923 -17.63 -6.75 25.18
CA GLY A 923 -17.46 -7.35 23.87
C GLY A 923 -16.00 -7.35 23.48
N GLY A 924 -15.58 -8.33 22.69
CA GLY A 924 -14.17 -8.48 22.35
C GLY A 924 -13.69 -9.91 22.25
N GLY A 925 -12.40 -10.13 22.52
CA GLY A 925 -11.77 -11.46 22.57
C GLY A 925 -11.61 -12.12 21.20
N ARG A 926 -11.73 -11.34 20.12
CA ARG A 926 -11.75 -11.85 18.74
C ARG A 926 -10.46 -12.58 18.37
N SER A 927 -9.30 -12.08 18.77
CA SER A 927 -7.99 -12.71 18.50
C SER A 927 -7.87 -14.12 19.09
N LEU A 928 -8.69 -14.46 20.08
CA LEU A 928 -8.70 -15.76 20.73
C LEU A 928 -9.69 -16.74 20.10
N ALA A 929 -10.63 -16.24 19.28
CA ALA A 929 -11.57 -17.09 18.57
C ALA A 929 -10.88 -17.85 17.44
N ALA A 930 -11.40 -19.04 17.09
CA ALA A 930 -10.90 -19.80 15.95
C ALA A 930 -10.95 -18.94 14.67
N ASP A 931 -9.80 -18.79 14.00
CA ASP A 931 -9.61 -17.92 12.82
C ASP A 931 -10.16 -16.50 13.01
N SER A 932 -10.11 -15.97 14.25
CA SER A 932 -10.71 -14.68 14.60
C SER A 932 -12.22 -14.53 14.26
N GLY A 933 -12.93 -15.65 14.12
CA GLY A 933 -14.33 -15.69 13.71
C GLY A 933 -14.57 -15.35 12.22
N LEU A 934 -13.52 -15.25 11.40
CA LEU A 934 -13.60 -14.92 9.98
C LEU A 934 -14.32 -16.02 9.19
N GLY A 935 -15.19 -15.62 8.27
CA GLY A 935 -15.96 -16.54 7.42
C GLY A 935 -17.11 -17.25 8.15
N VAL A 936 -17.32 -16.99 9.44
CA VAL A 936 -18.35 -17.65 10.24
C VAL A 936 -19.64 -16.82 10.22
N SER A 937 -20.69 -17.36 9.59
CA SER A 937 -22.04 -16.76 9.58
C SER A 937 -23.04 -17.46 10.54
N ASP A 938 -22.57 -18.46 11.30
CA ASP A 938 -23.38 -19.18 12.30
C ASP A 938 -23.25 -18.57 13.70
N ASP A 939 -24.33 -17.98 14.21
CA ASP A 939 -24.45 -17.41 15.55
C ASP A 939 -25.22 -18.32 16.54
N SER A 940 -25.30 -19.63 16.28
CA SER A 940 -25.96 -20.60 17.17
C SER A 940 -25.12 -21.04 18.37
N ALA A 941 -23.81 -20.79 18.33
CA ALA A 941 -22.86 -21.16 19.37
C ALA A 941 -21.91 -20.01 19.72
N LEU A 942 -21.22 -20.19 20.85
CA LEU A 942 -20.08 -19.39 21.27
C LEU A 942 -18.77 -20.10 20.91
N ASP A 943 -17.70 -19.34 20.83
CA ASP A 943 -16.32 -19.73 20.75
C ASP A 943 -15.75 -19.83 22.18
N PRO A 944 -15.44 -21.03 22.68
CA PRO A 944 -15.10 -21.19 24.10
C PRO A 944 -13.88 -20.39 24.57
N PRO A 945 -12.76 -20.28 23.81
CA PRO A 945 -11.67 -19.37 24.12
C PRO A 945 -12.08 -17.90 24.30
N ALA A 946 -12.83 -17.34 23.34
CA ALA A 946 -13.28 -15.94 23.42
C ALA A 946 -14.24 -15.73 24.60
N ALA A 947 -15.19 -16.64 24.81
CA ALA A 947 -16.11 -16.58 25.94
C ALA A 947 -15.39 -16.67 27.30
N ALA A 948 -14.34 -17.49 27.42
CA ALA A 948 -13.54 -17.58 28.66
C ALA A 948 -12.76 -16.28 28.92
N TYR A 949 -12.19 -15.70 27.87
CA TYR A 949 -11.54 -14.40 27.95
C TYR A 949 -12.49 -13.30 28.44
N LEU A 950 -13.69 -13.21 27.86
CA LEU A 950 -14.67 -12.20 28.24
C LEU A 950 -15.08 -12.32 29.71
N ARG A 951 -15.14 -13.52 30.30
CA ARG A 951 -15.44 -13.68 31.74
C ARG A 951 -14.27 -13.28 32.64
N ARG A 952 -13.02 -13.40 32.20
CA ARG A 952 -11.83 -13.22 33.05
C ARG A 952 -11.23 -11.82 32.99
N SER A 953 -11.04 -11.27 31.78
CA SER A 953 -10.06 -10.20 31.55
C SER A 953 -10.40 -8.86 32.18
N LEU A 954 -11.69 -8.55 32.42
CA LEU A 954 -12.09 -7.28 33.02
C LEU A 954 -11.53 -7.05 34.42
N ASN A 955 -11.33 -8.11 35.22
CA ASN A 955 -10.78 -7.96 36.56
C ASN A 955 -9.38 -7.35 36.53
N THR A 956 -8.58 -7.73 35.54
CA THR A 956 -7.24 -7.19 35.29
C THR A 956 -7.31 -5.81 34.61
N LEU A 957 -8.08 -5.68 33.54
CA LEU A 957 -8.16 -4.46 32.74
C LEU A 957 -8.66 -3.25 33.55
N LEU A 958 -9.69 -3.44 34.38
CA LEU A 958 -10.29 -2.40 35.20
C LEU A 958 -9.97 -2.50 36.69
N HIS A 959 -9.02 -3.36 37.08
CA HIS A 959 -8.61 -3.56 38.47
C HIS A 959 -9.82 -3.74 39.43
N LEU A 960 -10.82 -4.54 39.01
CA LEU A 960 -12.11 -4.67 39.70
C LEU A 960 -12.01 -5.56 40.95
N ASN A 961 -11.14 -6.57 40.90
CA ASN A 961 -10.87 -7.50 41.99
C ASN A 961 -9.35 -7.70 42.15
N PRO A 962 -8.64 -6.73 42.76
CA PRO A 962 -7.18 -6.78 42.90
C PRO A 962 -6.68 -7.94 43.77
N GLU A 963 -7.54 -8.49 44.64
CA GLU A 963 -7.19 -9.63 45.50
C GLU A 963 -7.19 -10.95 44.72
N ASN A 964 -8.07 -11.09 43.71
CA ASN A 964 -8.16 -12.27 42.84
C ASN A 964 -8.36 -11.85 41.37
N PRO A 965 -7.33 -11.32 40.68
CA PRO A 965 -7.47 -10.78 39.32
C PRO A 965 -7.79 -11.87 38.27
N GLU A 966 -7.45 -13.13 38.55
CA GLU A 966 -7.70 -14.28 37.66
C GLU A 966 -9.09 -14.92 37.81
N GLU A 967 -9.90 -14.45 38.76
CA GLU A 967 -11.24 -15.01 39.00
C GLU A 967 -12.18 -14.65 37.83
N GLU A 968 -12.91 -15.64 37.29
CA GLU A 968 -13.93 -15.37 36.27
C GLU A 968 -15.14 -14.65 36.89
N LEU A 969 -15.60 -13.61 36.20
CA LEU A 969 -16.87 -12.95 36.50
C LEU A 969 -18.05 -13.82 36.07
N GLU A 970 -19.11 -13.81 36.88
CA GLU A 970 -20.36 -14.50 36.54
C GLU A 970 -21.01 -13.84 35.32
N ALA A 971 -21.19 -14.60 34.23
CA ALA A 971 -21.94 -14.14 33.08
C ALA A 971 -23.43 -14.47 33.23
N THR A 972 -24.27 -13.43 33.28
CA THR A 972 -25.73 -13.60 33.24
C THR A 972 -26.22 -13.97 31.83
N TYR A 973 -25.51 -13.49 30.81
CA TYR A 973 -25.72 -13.81 29.39
C TYR A 973 -24.37 -13.82 28.67
N GLU A 974 -24.24 -14.71 27.69
CA GLU A 974 -23.18 -14.71 26.69
C GLU A 974 -23.82 -15.01 25.34
N TRP A 975 -23.47 -14.24 24.31
CA TRP A 975 -24.04 -14.42 22.98
C TRP A 975 -23.06 -14.03 21.88
N SER A 976 -23.28 -14.62 20.72
CA SER A 976 -22.55 -14.30 19.49
C SER A 976 -23.43 -13.52 18.52
N GLY A 977 -22.81 -12.77 17.62
CA GLY A 977 -23.47 -12.06 16.53
C GLY A 977 -22.58 -11.97 15.30
N ILE A 978 -23.22 -11.90 14.13
CA ILE A 978 -22.49 -11.85 12.86
C ILE A 978 -22.37 -10.40 12.38
N MET A 979 -21.13 -9.94 12.31
CA MET A 979 -20.73 -8.67 11.75
C MET A 979 -20.34 -8.86 10.28
N GLY A 980 -20.34 -7.77 9.53
CA GLY A 980 -19.77 -7.73 8.20
C GLY A 980 -18.51 -6.91 8.24
N TYR A 981 -17.37 -7.55 7.99
CA TYR A 981 -16.07 -6.87 7.89
C TYR A 981 -15.80 -6.58 6.43
N SER A 982 -15.73 -5.31 6.10
CA SER A 982 -15.23 -4.89 4.80
C SER A 982 -13.70 -4.92 4.84
N ARG A 983 -13.09 -5.40 3.76
CA ARG A 983 -11.62 -5.47 3.66
C ARG A 983 -10.96 -4.09 3.67
N ASP A 984 -11.68 -3.06 3.25
CA ASP A 984 -11.22 -1.67 3.20
C ASP A 984 -11.50 -0.88 4.50
N GLY A 985 -12.07 -1.52 5.52
CA GLY A 985 -12.41 -0.87 6.79
C GLY A 985 -13.60 0.09 6.75
N HIS A 986 -14.27 0.27 5.60
CA HIS A 986 -15.36 1.24 5.44
C HIS A 986 -16.72 0.62 5.09
N PRO A 987 -17.84 1.24 5.54
CA PRO A 987 -19.17 0.78 5.18
C PRO A 987 -19.49 0.98 3.69
N TRP A 988 -20.06 -0.04 3.09
CA TRP A 988 -20.54 -0.03 1.71
C TRP A 988 -21.92 0.60 1.65
N VAL A 989 -22.01 1.80 1.08
CA VAL A 989 -23.22 2.63 1.00
C VAL A 989 -23.41 3.13 -0.42
N GLY A 990 -24.44 2.66 -1.12
CA GLY A 990 -24.74 3.13 -2.49
C GLY A 990 -25.35 2.06 -3.38
N GLN A 991 -25.33 2.32 -4.70
CA GLN A 991 -25.84 1.39 -5.69
C GLN A 991 -24.85 0.24 -5.93
N VAL A 992 -25.35 -0.98 -6.10
CA VAL A 992 -24.53 -2.16 -6.39
C VAL A 992 -24.29 -2.25 -7.90
N GLY A 993 -23.02 -2.24 -8.33
CA GLY A 993 -22.62 -2.39 -9.73
C GLY A 993 -22.92 -3.78 -10.31
N GLU A 994 -23.00 -3.88 -11.64
CA GLU A 994 -23.30 -5.15 -12.34
C GLU A 994 -22.22 -6.22 -12.07
N GLU A 995 -20.97 -5.81 -11.92
CA GLU A 995 -19.81 -6.66 -11.60
C GLU A 995 -19.90 -7.35 -10.23
N MET A 996 -20.70 -6.79 -9.31
CA MET A 996 -20.95 -7.34 -7.98
C MET A 996 -22.29 -8.12 -7.91
N GLY A 997 -22.87 -8.44 -9.08
CA GLY A 997 -24.19 -9.07 -9.18
C GLY A 997 -25.37 -8.10 -8.99
N GLY A 998 -25.11 -6.79 -9.04
CA GLY A 998 -26.10 -5.73 -8.94
C GLY A 998 -26.63 -5.23 -10.28
N GLY A 999 -26.99 -3.95 -10.32
CA GLY A 999 -27.62 -3.31 -11.47
C GLY A 999 -28.54 -2.15 -11.06
N GLU A 1000 -29.21 -1.54 -12.03
CA GLU A 1000 -30.16 -0.45 -11.78
C GLU A 1000 -31.21 -0.86 -10.74
N GLY A 1001 -31.34 -0.06 -9.67
CA GLY A 1001 -32.33 -0.28 -8.63
C GLY A 1001 -31.91 -1.19 -7.47
N LEU A 1002 -30.70 -1.79 -7.47
CA LEU A 1002 -30.18 -2.53 -6.31
C LEU A 1002 -29.17 -1.69 -5.53
N TRP A 1003 -29.39 -1.58 -4.22
CA TRP A 1003 -28.63 -0.72 -3.32
C TRP A 1003 -28.14 -1.52 -2.10
N ILE A 1004 -27.07 -1.06 -1.47
CA ILE A 1004 -26.47 -1.66 -0.29
C ILE A 1004 -26.17 -0.60 0.78
N CYS A 1005 -26.32 -0.99 2.04
CA CYS A 1005 -25.88 -0.26 3.22
C CYS A 1005 -25.48 -1.26 4.31
N ALA A 1006 -24.24 -1.73 4.26
CA ALA A 1006 -23.72 -2.81 5.10
C ALA A 1006 -22.20 -2.70 5.29
N GLY A 1007 -21.65 -3.49 6.22
CA GLY A 1007 -20.22 -3.71 6.37
C GLY A 1007 -19.44 -2.69 7.14
N TYR A 1008 -19.80 -2.57 8.40
CA TYR A 1008 -19.25 -1.57 9.30
C TYR A 1008 -17.99 -2.04 10.04
N THR A 1009 -17.45 -3.23 9.76
CA THR A 1009 -16.20 -3.73 10.37
C THR A 1009 -16.19 -3.65 11.90
N GLY A 1010 -17.29 -4.08 12.52
CA GLY A 1010 -17.49 -4.01 13.97
C GLY A 1010 -17.97 -2.66 14.51
N HIS A 1011 -17.85 -1.58 13.72
CA HIS A 1011 -18.07 -0.20 14.15
C HIS A 1011 -19.41 0.42 13.69
N GLY A 1012 -20.49 -0.35 13.79
CA GLY A 1012 -21.80 0.01 13.22
C GLY A 1012 -22.60 1.06 14.01
N MET A 1013 -22.47 1.12 15.34
CA MET A 1013 -23.29 2.03 16.17
C MET A 1013 -23.09 3.52 15.85
N PRO A 1014 -21.85 4.03 15.68
CA PRO A 1014 -21.63 5.42 15.28
C PRO A 1014 -21.71 5.66 13.77
N ASN A 1015 -22.04 4.67 12.94
CA ASN A 1015 -22.09 4.82 11.49
C ASN A 1015 -23.47 4.56 10.86
N ALA A 1016 -24.18 3.52 11.30
CA ALA A 1016 -25.28 2.91 10.56
C ALA A 1016 -26.52 3.78 10.34
N CYS A 1017 -26.84 4.72 11.25
CA CYS A 1017 -28.08 5.50 11.18
C CYS A 1017 -28.04 6.49 10.01
N LEU A 1018 -27.00 7.33 9.94
CA LEU A 1018 -26.81 8.27 8.84
C LEU A 1018 -26.44 7.57 7.53
N SER A 1019 -25.72 6.43 7.55
CA SER A 1019 -25.51 5.64 6.34
C SER A 1019 -26.84 5.14 5.76
N GLY A 1020 -27.77 4.71 6.61
CA GLY A 1020 -29.14 4.34 6.20
C GLY A 1020 -29.93 5.50 5.62
N ASN A 1021 -29.81 6.70 6.20
CA ASN A 1021 -30.44 7.90 5.65
C ASN A 1021 -29.83 8.31 4.30
N ALA A 1022 -28.50 8.26 4.18
CA ALA A 1022 -27.79 8.64 2.97
C ALA A 1022 -28.13 7.73 1.79
N VAL A 1023 -28.16 6.40 1.98
CA VAL A 1023 -28.57 5.50 0.89
C VAL A 1023 -30.04 5.70 0.51
N ALA A 1024 -30.90 5.97 1.49
CA ALA A 1024 -32.31 6.28 1.22
C ALA A 1024 -32.47 7.58 0.42
N GLU A 1025 -31.64 8.59 0.71
CA GLU A 1025 -31.58 9.83 -0.07
C GLU A 1025 -31.09 9.57 -1.51
N MET A 1026 -30.02 8.79 -1.69
CA MET A 1026 -29.50 8.43 -3.02
C MET A 1026 -30.51 7.63 -3.86
N MET A 1027 -31.35 6.83 -3.19
CA MET A 1027 -32.40 6.06 -3.85
C MET A 1027 -33.52 6.93 -4.42
N MET A 1028 -33.71 8.16 -3.93
CA MET A 1028 -34.81 9.05 -4.33
C MET A 1028 -34.46 9.86 -5.57
#